data_AF-A0A0A8B415-F1
#
_entry.id   AF-A0A0A8B415-F1
#
_cell.length_a   1.000
_cell.length_b   1.000
_cell.length_c   1.000
_cell.angle_alpha   90.00
_cell.angle_beta   90.00
_cell.angle_gamma   90.00
#
_symmetry.space_group_name_H-M   'P 1'
#
loop_
_entity.id
_entity.type
_entity.pdbx_description
1 polymer ?
#
loop_
_entity_poly.entity_id
_entity_poly.type
_entity_poly.pdbx_seq_one_letter_code
_entity_poly.pdbx_strand_id
1 'polypeptide(L)'
;MGYGGYRGKLGLDLSLSRRGALAASALALLSVGTQAPLPAWADEAGHLIDVRLGDQRSWFDLVSGPKDVKFAAEVTVDGETFEGASIKGRGNSTWNVDASLKKPYQIGFSKKTDLLGIGSPTKKWVALANLFDPSHLRNRLGLWIAREMGVPGNQCDTAFAWLVGNGSDLGLYLIAHKVENSKGSLALRSEDGIMCEISNIHSEQDDVLVASDGCRFLVKDAPSDDDPVRTQSARRRLVDAYDQLLDACGRGDWEGVCSLADVDSIARYWLVREFAADVDACVSNVYLYQDGENDRLHAACVWDLDLAFGNGAGIVASGSETTSPFRSWARTNQRELVYDEAPGERDVVICRLFARLCDIPQFWELLCTTYHDVLAPVLSRANGFITDEAMRVRADALKDARIWSEPWRRAGGARRDEFDAAVASLASWVSARARFMSKWCSLRAASAPKSLVSLKNGRAILSVSSKGARLEDSSFDTFSLIDCSDGSYRIRNRQGMDVYAPSPQSKGGVALCPADSVADGSAQWFLYDDGSISNKKTSLFLTVQDDGSVTCDAWSPSGAGASDLTSADGQRFSIEPRTWVRLGGIDALETNYLVVSEGWQTSDVVLLSSNDGFYDALSAAALAGAYRAPIVTTSHDGLSDAARASLSRLKPSKVLIMGGEAAIHPAVERAVARLGASVERVAGEDAAMTSLESAKRVVSSGSWSKDLIIATGGSFYDALASSPVASATKTPILLANRNGGLDLRAEIIEFIAQAKPDRAFIMGGTAAVGPSVERVLAECGVGSVRRIAGEVAVETSLRIAEWAVVECGMGANGMGAAVAQGWHDALSAGPLLGLRRAPLILVATERDGWAYDARCIDAFVARHAADIDFGYVFGGEAAMTPRAMEDLVSATA
;
A
#
# COMPACT_ATOMS: atom_id res chain seq x y z
N MET A 1 31.38 -18.63 -6.83
CA MET A 1 30.36 -19.45 -7.55
C MET A 1 28.91 -19.09 -7.15
N GLY A 2 28.57 -17.81 -6.92
CA GLY A 2 27.28 -17.41 -6.32
C GLY A 2 26.11 -17.04 -7.25
N TYR A 3 26.28 -17.05 -8.58
CA TYR A 3 25.33 -16.38 -9.50
C TYR A 3 24.37 -17.30 -10.28
N GLY A 4 24.36 -18.62 -10.04
CA GLY A 4 23.59 -19.58 -10.85
C GLY A 4 22.07 -19.37 -10.86
N GLY A 5 21.48 -18.94 -9.73
CA GLY A 5 20.02 -18.79 -9.58
C GLY A 5 19.46 -17.50 -10.21
N TYR A 6 20.17 -16.38 -10.09
CA TYR A 6 19.81 -15.09 -10.72
C TYR A 6 19.88 -15.15 -12.26
N ARG A 7 20.80 -15.96 -12.80
CA ARG A 7 21.09 -16.04 -14.25
C ARG A 7 20.00 -16.76 -15.05
N GLY A 8 19.36 -17.78 -14.47
CA GLY A 8 18.30 -18.55 -15.14
C GLY A 8 16.97 -17.80 -15.27
N LYS A 9 16.60 -17.00 -14.25
CA LYS A 9 15.29 -16.31 -14.22
C LYS A 9 15.22 -15.02 -15.03
N LEU A 10 16.36 -14.40 -15.35
CA LEU A 10 16.47 -13.26 -16.27
C LEU A 10 16.59 -13.67 -17.76
N GLY A 11 16.52 -14.97 -18.08
CA GLY A 11 16.59 -15.49 -19.45
C GLY A 11 17.99 -15.47 -20.09
N LEU A 12 19.04 -15.21 -19.32
CA LEU A 12 20.41 -15.11 -19.84
C LEU A 12 21.14 -16.46 -19.72
N ASP A 13 21.21 -17.23 -20.82
CA ASP A 13 22.12 -18.37 -20.93
C ASP A 13 23.54 -17.89 -21.29
N LEU A 14 24.30 -17.50 -20.27
CA LEU A 14 25.70 -17.10 -20.42
C LEU A 14 26.68 -18.30 -20.38
N SER A 15 26.21 -19.53 -20.65
CA SER A 15 27.08 -20.71 -20.74
C SER A 15 27.95 -20.74 -22.01
N LEU A 16 27.69 -19.82 -22.96
CA LEU A 16 28.47 -19.71 -24.20
C LEU A 16 29.82 -19.00 -23.99
N SER A 17 30.77 -19.81 -23.51
CA SER A 17 32.21 -19.82 -23.80
C SER A 17 32.96 -18.47 -23.90
N ARG A 18 33.91 -18.31 -22.97
CA ARG A 18 35.03 -17.34 -22.96
C ARG A 18 35.96 -17.35 -24.20
N ARG A 19 35.59 -17.96 -25.34
CA ARG A 19 36.53 -18.19 -26.46
C ARG A 19 36.01 -17.85 -27.86
N GLY A 20 34.74 -17.48 -28.05
CA GLY A 20 34.18 -17.20 -29.39
C GLY A 20 33.88 -15.73 -29.72
N ALA A 21 33.53 -14.91 -28.73
CA ALA A 21 32.95 -13.57 -28.96
C ALA A 21 33.97 -12.39 -28.93
N LEU A 22 35.24 -12.67 -28.57
CA LEU A 22 36.29 -11.65 -28.46
C LEU A 22 36.66 -10.97 -29.81
N ALA A 23 36.24 -11.52 -30.94
CA ALA A 23 36.64 -11.03 -32.26
C ALA A 23 35.65 -10.03 -32.90
N ALA A 24 34.33 -10.18 -32.74
CA ALA A 24 33.38 -9.44 -33.60
C ALA A 24 33.14 -7.98 -33.16
N SER A 25 32.94 -7.70 -31.87
CA SER A 25 32.72 -6.33 -31.38
C SER A 25 34.01 -5.52 -31.30
N ALA A 26 35.14 -6.20 -31.08
CA ALA A 26 36.46 -5.60 -31.12
C ALA A 26 36.85 -5.17 -32.55
N LEU A 27 36.54 -5.97 -33.57
CA LEU A 27 36.86 -5.62 -34.96
C LEU A 27 36.00 -4.48 -35.52
N ALA A 28 34.76 -4.30 -35.06
CA ALA A 28 33.91 -3.17 -35.51
C ALA A 28 34.36 -1.82 -34.91
N LEU A 29 34.97 -1.82 -33.72
CA LEU A 29 35.56 -0.63 -33.10
C LEU A 29 36.98 -0.32 -33.61
N LEU A 30 37.68 -1.31 -34.15
CA LEU A 30 39.03 -1.17 -34.73
C LEU A 30 39.06 -0.49 -36.11
N SER A 31 37.90 -0.22 -36.76
CA SER A 31 37.87 0.36 -38.12
C SER A 31 37.80 1.90 -38.17
N VAL A 32 37.78 2.59 -37.02
CA VAL A 32 37.66 4.05 -36.95
C VAL A 32 38.92 4.64 -36.31
N GLY A 33 39.60 5.52 -37.04
CA GLY A 33 40.87 6.11 -36.61
C GLY A 33 40.71 6.95 -35.32
N THR A 34 41.79 7.08 -34.55
CA THR A 34 41.87 7.86 -33.29
C THR A 34 41.62 9.37 -33.45
N GLN A 35 41.31 9.83 -34.66
CA GLN A 35 40.98 11.22 -35.02
C GLN A 35 39.70 11.33 -35.86
N ALA A 36 38.80 10.34 -35.81
CA ALA A 36 37.54 10.46 -36.54
C ALA A 36 36.74 11.68 -36.04
N PRO A 37 36.23 12.53 -36.94
CA PRO A 37 35.38 13.64 -36.56
C PRO A 37 34.11 13.12 -35.87
N LEU A 38 33.54 13.94 -34.99
CA LEU A 38 32.25 13.64 -34.39
C LEU A 38 31.21 13.42 -35.50
N PRO A 39 30.30 12.44 -35.34
CA PRO A 39 29.24 12.21 -36.31
C PRO A 39 28.33 13.45 -36.47
N ALA A 40 27.81 13.66 -37.69
CA ALA A 40 27.09 14.88 -38.07
C ALA A 40 25.79 15.18 -37.27
N TRP A 41 25.23 14.20 -36.55
CA TRP A 41 24.04 14.38 -35.70
C TRP A 41 24.40 14.77 -34.26
N ALA A 42 25.69 14.88 -33.89
CA ALA A 42 26.14 15.16 -32.53
C ALA A 42 25.57 16.47 -31.95
N ASP A 43 25.23 17.45 -32.81
CA ASP A 43 24.60 18.72 -32.44
C ASP A 43 23.10 18.58 -32.05
N GLU A 44 22.49 17.41 -32.28
CA GLU A 44 21.08 17.12 -31.98
C GLU A 44 20.88 16.43 -30.62
N ALA A 45 21.96 15.97 -29.97
CA ALA A 45 21.90 15.33 -28.64
C ALA A 45 21.76 16.39 -27.53
N GLY A 46 21.04 16.06 -26.44
CA GLY A 46 20.86 16.98 -25.31
C GLY A 46 22.19 17.37 -24.65
N HIS A 47 22.97 16.37 -24.24
CA HIS A 47 24.35 16.50 -23.78
C HIS A 47 25.22 15.46 -24.48
N LEU A 48 26.46 15.83 -24.81
CA LEU A 48 27.44 14.97 -25.47
C LEU A 48 28.71 14.88 -24.64
N ILE A 49 29.16 13.65 -24.38
CA ILE A 49 30.45 13.36 -23.75
C ILE A 49 31.29 12.56 -24.74
N ASP A 50 32.39 13.15 -25.23
CA ASP A 50 33.40 12.46 -26.05
C ASP A 50 34.59 12.07 -25.18
N VAL A 51 34.95 10.80 -25.17
CA VAL A 51 36.09 10.25 -24.42
C VAL A 51 37.10 9.69 -25.41
N ARG A 52 38.32 10.24 -25.39
CA ARG A 52 39.43 9.84 -26.25
C ARG A 52 40.61 9.31 -25.45
N LEU A 53 41.06 8.12 -25.81
CA LEU A 53 42.29 7.50 -25.31
C LEU A 53 43.39 7.66 -26.36
N GLY A 54 44.65 7.66 -25.90
CA GLY A 54 45.82 7.92 -26.76
C GLY A 54 45.99 6.93 -27.93
N ASP A 55 45.41 5.73 -27.84
CA ASP A 55 45.44 4.73 -28.90
C ASP A 55 44.24 3.76 -28.83
N GLN A 56 44.01 3.03 -29.94
CA GLN A 56 42.93 2.04 -30.05
C GLN A 56 43.14 0.79 -29.17
N ARG A 57 44.38 0.46 -28.83
CA ARG A 57 44.70 -0.70 -28.00
C ARG A 57 44.22 -0.47 -26.56
N SER A 58 44.45 0.73 -26.03
CA SER A 58 43.99 1.17 -24.72
C SER A 58 42.47 1.16 -24.62
N TRP A 59 41.75 1.48 -25.70
CA TRP A 59 40.29 1.36 -25.74
C TRP A 59 39.83 -0.10 -25.68
N PHE A 60 40.45 -0.98 -26.47
CA PHE A 60 40.17 -2.41 -26.40
C PHE A 60 40.45 -2.97 -25.00
N ASP A 61 41.57 -2.58 -24.38
CA ASP A 61 41.94 -3.03 -23.04
C ASP A 61 41.00 -2.46 -21.96
N LEU A 62 40.43 -1.25 -22.13
CA LEU A 62 39.38 -0.70 -21.26
C LEU A 62 38.09 -1.54 -21.31
N VAL A 63 37.62 -1.91 -22.50
CA VAL A 63 36.32 -2.59 -22.67
C VAL A 63 36.40 -4.09 -22.36
N SER A 64 37.54 -4.73 -22.64
CA SER A 64 37.73 -6.17 -22.46
C SER A 64 38.48 -6.55 -21.18
N GLY A 65 39.14 -5.59 -20.53
CA GLY A 65 39.97 -5.82 -19.36
C GLY A 65 39.22 -5.74 -18.01
N PRO A 66 39.96 -5.79 -16.89
CA PRO A 66 39.38 -5.64 -15.56
C PRO A 66 38.81 -4.23 -15.35
N LYS A 67 37.63 -4.14 -14.73
CA LYS A 67 36.90 -2.87 -14.54
C LYS A 67 37.71 -1.79 -13.81
N ASP A 68 38.60 -2.19 -12.91
CA ASP A 68 39.29 -1.26 -12.01
C ASP A 68 40.57 -0.67 -12.60
N VAL A 69 40.98 -1.08 -13.81
CA VAL A 69 42.12 -0.48 -14.52
C VAL A 69 41.73 0.90 -15.04
N LYS A 70 42.54 1.91 -14.69
CA LYS A 70 42.31 3.31 -15.01
C LYS A 70 43.15 3.72 -16.21
N PHE A 71 42.52 4.34 -17.20
CA PHE A 71 43.14 4.86 -18.41
C PHE A 71 43.11 6.38 -18.41
N ALA A 72 44.21 7.02 -18.83
CA ALA A 72 44.22 8.46 -19.11
C ALA A 72 43.34 8.74 -20.34
N ALA A 73 42.55 9.81 -20.28
CA ALA A 73 41.65 10.19 -21.36
C ALA A 73 41.60 11.71 -21.51
N GLU A 74 41.39 12.16 -22.74
CA GLU A 74 40.83 13.48 -23.04
C GLU A 74 39.31 13.34 -23.00
N VAL A 75 38.64 14.23 -22.27
CA VAL A 75 37.18 14.21 -22.14
C VAL A 75 36.65 15.57 -22.57
N THR A 76 35.79 15.59 -23.58
CA THR A 76 35.09 16.78 -24.04
C THR A 76 33.61 16.66 -23.71
N VAL A 77 33.04 17.66 -23.06
CA VAL A 77 31.61 17.71 -22.72
C VAL A 77 31.01 18.97 -23.31
N ASP A 78 30.00 18.81 -24.16
CA ASP A 78 29.31 19.92 -24.85
C ASP A 78 30.27 20.95 -25.48
N GLY A 79 31.38 20.45 -26.04
CA GLY A 79 32.43 21.26 -26.67
C GLY A 79 33.54 21.78 -25.73
N GLU A 80 33.40 21.64 -24.41
CA GLU A 80 34.45 21.99 -23.44
C GLU A 80 35.37 20.79 -23.16
N THR A 81 36.66 20.93 -23.43
CA THR A 81 37.66 19.88 -23.19
C THR A 81 38.30 20.00 -21.81
N PHE A 82 38.30 18.90 -21.07
CA PHE A 82 38.88 18.79 -19.73
C PHE A 82 40.22 18.04 -19.75
N GLU A 83 41.30 18.75 -19.41
CA GLU A 83 42.64 18.17 -19.29
C GLU A 83 42.81 17.36 -17.99
N GLY A 84 43.63 16.30 -18.04
CA GLY A 84 43.90 15.45 -16.88
C GLY A 84 42.69 14.62 -16.45
N ALA A 85 41.91 14.14 -17.42
CA ALA A 85 40.79 13.24 -17.22
C ALA A 85 41.21 11.76 -17.37
N SER A 86 40.30 10.87 -17.00
CA SER A 86 40.52 9.44 -16.97
C SER A 86 39.22 8.69 -17.05
N ILE A 87 39.27 7.45 -17.52
CA ILE A 87 38.12 6.55 -17.57
C ILE A 87 38.52 5.17 -17.05
N LYS A 88 37.57 4.51 -16.39
CA LYS A 88 37.65 3.10 -16.05
C LYS A 88 36.28 2.44 -16.11
N GLY A 89 36.26 1.12 -16.12
CA GLY A 89 35.03 0.36 -15.93
C GLY A 89 34.40 0.53 -14.55
N ARG A 90 33.12 0.18 -14.43
CA ARG A 90 32.45 0.08 -13.12
C ARG A 90 31.36 -0.98 -13.10
N GLY A 91 30.75 -1.18 -11.92
CA GLY A 91 29.65 -2.12 -11.73
C GLY A 91 30.11 -3.56 -11.53
N ASN A 92 29.28 -4.37 -10.89
CA ASN A 92 29.55 -5.79 -10.68
C ASN A 92 28.79 -6.60 -11.72
N SER A 93 27.48 -6.75 -11.55
CA SER A 93 26.59 -7.49 -12.45
C SER A 93 26.68 -6.98 -13.88
N THR A 94 26.56 -5.66 -14.07
CA THR A 94 26.56 -4.99 -15.39
C THR A 94 27.93 -5.02 -16.08
N TRP A 95 29.04 -5.13 -15.35
CA TRP A 95 30.36 -5.27 -15.96
C TRP A 95 30.60 -6.70 -16.45
N ASN A 96 30.21 -7.68 -15.61
CA ASN A 96 30.49 -9.09 -15.81
C ASN A 96 29.55 -9.79 -16.81
N VAL A 97 28.66 -9.05 -17.47
CA VAL A 97 27.93 -9.51 -18.67
C VAL A 97 28.89 -9.67 -19.87
N ASP A 98 28.40 -10.27 -20.96
CA ASP A 98 29.14 -10.43 -22.21
C ASP A 98 29.86 -9.11 -22.63
N ALA A 99 31.12 -9.22 -23.06
CA ALA A 99 31.96 -8.07 -23.42
C ALA A 99 31.43 -7.28 -24.64
N SER A 100 30.57 -7.90 -25.45
CA SER A 100 29.89 -7.29 -26.58
C SER A 100 28.69 -6.41 -26.18
N LEU A 101 28.31 -6.39 -24.90
CA LEU A 101 27.21 -5.57 -24.40
C LEU A 101 27.69 -4.23 -23.84
N LYS A 102 26.79 -3.25 -23.85
CA LYS A 102 27.00 -1.89 -23.35
C LYS A 102 27.56 -1.89 -21.91
N LYS A 103 28.71 -1.25 -21.72
CA LYS A 103 29.45 -1.23 -20.44
C LYS A 103 29.28 0.11 -19.72
N PRO A 104 29.12 0.11 -18.39
CA PRO A 104 29.10 1.35 -17.60
C PRO A 104 30.51 1.80 -17.21
N TYR A 105 30.70 3.11 -17.05
CA TYR A 105 32.01 3.72 -16.81
C TYR A 105 32.04 4.65 -15.61
N GLN A 106 33.24 4.87 -15.06
CA GLN A 106 33.55 5.96 -14.16
C GLN A 106 34.50 6.92 -14.88
N ILE A 107 34.13 8.20 -14.96
CA ILE A 107 34.95 9.27 -15.52
C ILE A 107 35.56 10.06 -14.35
N GLY A 108 36.88 10.21 -14.35
CA GLY A 108 37.62 10.84 -13.27
C GLY A 108 38.41 12.07 -13.75
N PHE A 109 38.39 13.14 -12.98
CA PHE A 109 39.08 14.41 -13.26
C PHE A 109 40.13 14.73 -12.19
N SER A 110 41.21 15.39 -12.61
CA SER A 110 42.26 15.87 -11.70
C SER A 110 41.76 16.96 -10.73
N LYS A 111 40.85 17.82 -11.21
CA LYS A 111 40.17 18.87 -10.46
C LYS A 111 38.69 18.53 -10.27
N LYS A 112 38.03 19.15 -9.29
CA LYS A 112 36.58 19.03 -9.14
C LYS A 112 35.91 19.73 -10.31
N THR A 113 35.01 19.02 -10.99
CA THR A 113 34.30 19.48 -12.19
C THR A 113 32.81 19.31 -11.96
N ASP A 114 32.02 20.31 -12.33
CA ASP A 114 30.57 20.17 -12.51
C ASP A 114 30.32 19.73 -13.95
N LEU A 115 30.03 18.44 -14.14
CA LEU A 115 30.11 17.85 -15.47
C LEU A 115 28.97 18.31 -16.38
N LEU A 116 27.76 18.47 -15.84
CA LEU A 116 26.55 18.78 -16.60
C LEU A 116 25.63 19.79 -15.87
N GLY A 117 26.12 20.48 -14.84
CA GLY A 117 25.29 21.41 -14.05
C GLY A 117 24.31 20.70 -13.10
N ILE A 118 24.54 19.41 -12.82
CA ILE A 118 23.58 18.55 -12.11
C ILE A 118 23.81 18.48 -10.60
N GLY A 119 24.75 19.26 -10.06
CA GLY A 119 24.92 19.37 -8.62
C GLY A 119 26.31 19.84 -8.21
N SER A 120 26.83 19.30 -7.11
CA SER A 120 28.12 19.73 -6.58
C SER A 120 29.29 19.26 -7.48
N PRO A 121 30.29 20.13 -7.75
CA PRO A 121 31.51 19.72 -8.44
C PRO A 121 32.23 18.58 -7.72
N THR A 122 32.55 17.51 -8.45
CA THR A 122 33.29 16.34 -7.93
C THR A 122 34.38 15.89 -8.91
N LYS A 123 35.30 15.06 -8.42
CA LYS A 123 36.36 14.46 -9.24
C LYS A 123 35.92 13.19 -9.95
N LYS A 124 34.83 12.54 -9.53
CA LYS A 124 34.42 11.24 -10.06
C LYS A 124 32.94 11.26 -10.41
N TRP A 125 32.65 10.94 -11.66
CA TRP A 125 31.31 10.83 -12.23
C TRP A 125 31.10 9.42 -12.73
N VAL A 126 29.84 8.97 -12.74
CA VAL A 126 29.50 7.63 -13.23
C VAL A 126 28.54 7.73 -14.39
N ALA A 127 28.84 7.00 -15.46
CA ALA A 127 27.99 6.84 -16.62
C ALA A 127 27.32 5.46 -16.52
N LEU A 128 26.04 5.46 -16.13
CA LEU A 128 25.23 4.26 -15.99
C LEU A 128 24.66 3.86 -17.34
N ALA A 129 24.93 2.61 -17.74
CA ALA A 129 24.48 2.08 -19.01
C ALA A 129 22.96 1.79 -19.04
N ASN A 130 22.32 1.68 -17.87
CA ASN A 130 20.93 1.22 -17.67
C ASN A 130 20.62 -0.05 -18.49
N LEU A 131 21.57 -0.99 -18.47
CA LEU A 131 21.57 -2.15 -19.36
C LEU A 131 20.31 -3.01 -19.22
N PHE A 132 19.81 -3.18 -17.99
CA PHE A 132 18.66 -4.02 -17.68
C PHE A 132 17.32 -3.26 -17.71
N ASP A 133 17.36 -1.95 -17.97
CA ASP A 133 16.18 -1.08 -17.92
C ASP A 133 15.81 -0.60 -19.34
N PRO A 134 14.84 -1.25 -20.01
CA PRO A 134 14.43 -0.86 -21.36
C PRO A 134 13.76 0.52 -21.44
N SER A 135 13.36 1.11 -20.30
CA SER A 135 12.88 2.50 -20.29
C SER A 135 14.01 3.51 -20.11
N HIS A 136 15.20 3.09 -19.68
CA HIS A 136 16.29 3.96 -19.19
C HIS A 136 15.94 4.86 -17.99
N LEU A 137 14.67 4.95 -17.56
CA LEU A 137 14.19 5.96 -16.63
C LEU A 137 14.17 5.51 -15.16
N ARG A 138 14.30 4.21 -14.85
CA ARG A 138 14.05 3.70 -13.48
C ARG A 138 15.06 4.21 -12.46
N ASN A 139 16.34 4.17 -12.79
CA ASN A 139 17.38 4.78 -11.95
C ASN A 139 17.13 6.29 -11.76
N ARG A 140 16.79 7.00 -12.84
CA ARG A 140 16.54 8.45 -12.77
C ARG A 140 15.33 8.79 -11.91
N LEU A 141 14.22 8.07 -12.09
CA LEU A 141 13.02 8.21 -11.26
C LEU A 141 13.33 7.94 -9.79
N GLY A 142 14.00 6.84 -9.48
CA GLY A 142 14.32 6.47 -8.12
C GLY A 142 15.24 7.46 -7.41
N LEU A 143 16.27 7.96 -8.10
CA LEU A 143 17.18 8.99 -7.58
C LEU A 143 16.48 10.34 -7.43
N TRP A 144 15.59 10.70 -8.36
CA TRP A 144 14.74 11.89 -8.23
C TRP A 144 13.82 11.79 -7.01
N ILE A 145 13.12 10.67 -6.81
CA ILE A 145 12.29 10.46 -5.61
C ILE A 145 13.15 10.55 -4.34
N ALA A 146 14.34 9.94 -4.31
CA ALA A 146 15.24 10.01 -3.15
C ALA A 146 15.67 11.45 -2.83
N ARG A 147 15.95 12.26 -3.86
CA ARG A 147 16.26 13.69 -3.73
C ARG A 147 15.07 14.47 -3.16
N GLU A 148 13.88 14.29 -3.72
CA GLU A 148 12.66 14.97 -3.26
C GLU A 148 12.27 14.54 -1.84
N MET A 149 12.57 13.28 -1.49
CA MET A 149 12.43 12.75 -0.13
C MET A 149 13.51 13.27 0.82
N GLY A 150 14.51 14.01 0.35
CA GLY A 150 15.60 14.53 1.19
C GLY A 150 16.47 13.43 1.81
N VAL A 151 16.63 12.29 1.13
CA VAL A 151 17.50 11.21 1.61
C VAL A 151 18.95 11.70 1.64
N PRO A 152 19.69 11.56 2.76
CA PRO A 152 21.10 11.91 2.82
C PRO A 152 21.89 11.19 1.72
N GLY A 153 22.73 11.92 0.99
CA GLY A 153 23.56 11.36 -0.08
C GLY A 153 22.93 11.37 -1.48
N ASN A 154 21.67 11.79 -1.62
CA ASN A 154 20.94 11.89 -2.89
C ASN A 154 20.54 13.33 -3.26
N GLN A 155 21.24 14.36 -2.77
CA GLN A 155 20.82 15.75 -2.96
C GLN A 155 21.07 16.30 -4.37
N CYS A 156 21.97 15.69 -5.14
CA CYS A 156 22.28 16.09 -6.51
C CYS A 156 21.34 15.44 -7.53
N ASP A 157 21.17 16.10 -8.67
CA ASP A 157 20.41 15.58 -9.80
C ASP A 157 21.25 14.59 -10.63
N THR A 158 20.59 13.96 -11.59
CA THR A 158 21.22 13.18 -12.67
C THR A 158 20.89 13.83 -14.01
N ALA A 159 21.61 13.48 -15.07
CA ALA A 159 21.23 13.87 -16.43
C ALA A 159 21.62 12.79 -17.42
N PHE A 160 20.90 12.74 -18.53
CA PHE A 160 21.28 11.88 -19.64
C PHE A 160 22.32 12.56 -20.52
N ALA A 161 23.28 11.79 -21.02
CA ALA A 161 24.23 12.22 -22.01
C ALA A 161 24.49 11.12 -23.04
N TRP A 162 24.69 11.52 -24.29
CA TRP A 162 25.21 10.64 -25.32
C TRP A 162 26.71 10.49 -25.15
N LEU A 163 27.19 9.25 -25.04
CA LEU A 163 28.62 8.95 -24.86
C LEU A 163 29.24 8.47 -26.17
N VAL A 164 30.36 9.08 -26.55
CA VAL A 164 31.21 8.68 -27.66
C VAL A 164 32.56 8.25 -27.10
N GLY A 165 33.10 7.14 -27.62
CA GLY A 165 34.36 6.57 -27.20
C GLY A 165 35.28 6.32 -28.38
N ASN A 166 36.42 7.03 -28.44
CA ASN A 166 37.35 6.98 -29.58
C ASN A 166 36.62 7.12 -30.95
N GLY A 167 35.68 8.05 -31.05
CA GLY A 167 34.89 8.30 -32.26
C GLY A 167 33.77 7.27 -32.54
N SER A 168 33.53 6.32 -31.63
CA SER A 168 32.47 5.32 -31.77
C SER A 168 31.31 5.60 -30.82
N ASP A 169 30.07 5.48 -31.32
CA ASP A 169 28.86 5.66 -30.53
C ASP A 169 28.72 4.57 -29.46
N LEU A 170 28.76 4.97 -28.18
CA LEU A 170 28.45 4.09 -27.06
C LEU A 170 26.99 4.19 -26.63
N GLY A 171 26.33 5.28 -26.97
CA GLY A 171 24.89 5.46 -26.78
C GLY A 171 24.50 6.32 -25.58
N LEU A 172 23.27 6.15 -25.10
CA LEU A 172 22.63 6.97 -24.08
C LEU A 172 23.00 6.52 -22.65
N TYR A 173 23.64 7.36 -21.85
CA TYR A 173 23.99 7.03 -20.45
C TYR A 173 23.29 7.97 -19.48
N LEU A 174 22.96 7.45 -18.29
CA LEU A 174 22.57 8.29 -17.16
C LEU A 174 23.83 8.66 -16.37
N ILE A 175 24.13 9.96 -16.34
CA ILE A 175 25.25 10.55 -15.61
C ILE A 175 24.80 10.88 -14.20
N ALA A 176 25.57 10.41 -13.21
CA ALA A 176 25.28 10.60 -11.80
C ALA A 176 26.56 10.82 -10.98
N HIS A 177 26.40 11.36 -9.78
CA HIS A 177 27.44 11.33 -8.75
C HIS A 177 27.72 9.90 -8.31
N LYS A 178 28.98 9.63 -7.98
CA LYS A 178 29.37 8.36 -7.36
C LYS A 178 28.97 8.38 -5.88
N VAL A 179 28.47 7.25 -5.36
CA VAL A 179 28.35 7.03 -3.92
C VAL A 179 29.75 6.97 -3.31
N GLU A 180 30.14 8.04 -2.64
CA GLU A 180 31.44 8.25 -2.00
C GLU A 180 31.34 9.42 -1.00
N ASN A 181 32.35 9.59 -0.15
CA ASN A 181 32.44 10.73 0.74
C ASN A 181 32.72 12.00 -0.07
N SER A 182 31.66 12.75 -0.39
CA SER A 182 31.75 13.98 -1.16
C SER A 182 30.52 14.87 -0.97
N LYS A 183 30.66 16.16 -1.27
CA LYS A 183 29.52 17.10 -1.32
C LYS A 183 28.45 16.73 -2.33
N GLY A 184 28.80 15.93 -3.35
CA GLY A 184 27.87 15.47 -4.38
C GLY A 184 27.13 14.18 -4.02
N SER A 185 27.53 13.53 -2.94
CA SER A 185 26.87 12.37 -2.35
C SER A 185 26.78 12.61 -0.84
N LEU A 186 27.40 11.80 -0.01
CA LEU A 186 27.38 11.98 1.44
C LEU A 186 28.64 12.73 1.91
N ALA A 187 28.48 13.90 2.55
CA ALA A 187 29.60 14.68 3.06
C ALA A 187 29.83 14.43 4.55
N LEU A 188 30.72 13.48 4.86
CA LEU A 188 31.17 13.22 6.23
C LEU A 188 32.15 14.33 6.66
N ARG A 189 31.89 14.94 7.82
CA ARG A 189 32.62 16.10 8.36
C ARG A 189 33.62 15.71 9.43
N SER A 190 33.36 14.66 10.19
CA SER A 190 34.27 14.19 11.24
C SER A 190 35.31 13.25 10.67
N GLU A 191 36.56 13.40 11.11
CA GLU A 191 37.63 12.45 10.79
C GLU A 191 37.37 11.03 11.31
N ASP A 192 36.44 10.88 12.27
CA ASP A 192 35.96 9.60 12.79
C ASP A 192 34.67 9.11 12.08
N GLY A 193 34.25 9.82 11.03
CA GLY A 193 33.09 9.47 10.21
C GLY A 193 33.33 8.23 9.35
N ILE A 194 32.28 7.47 9.09
CA ILE A 194 32.34 6.23 8.32
C ILE A 194 31.03 5.99 7.58
N MET A 195 31.12 5.54 6.32
CA MET A 195 30.00 5.03 5.55
C MET A 195 30.27 3.58 5.18
N CYS A 196 29.35 2.69 5.54
CA CYS A 196 29.42 1.26 5.23
C CYS A 196 28.27 0.84 4.32
N GLU A 197 28.56 -0.13 3.45
CA GLU A 197 27.57 -0.83 2.63
C GLU A 197 27.34 -2.22 3.22
N ILE A 198 26.09 -2.60 3.48
CA ILE A 198 25.75 -4.01 3.68
C ILE A 198 25.78 -4.68 2.31
N SER A 199 26.72 -5.61 2.13
CA SER A 199 26.97 -6.30 0.86
C SER A 199 27.04 -7.80 1.07
N ASN A 200 25.87 -8.44 1.20
CA ASN A 200 25.79 -9.86 1.54
C ASN A 200 26.11 -10.79 0.35
N ILE A 201 26.08 -10.27 -0.88
CA ILE A 201 26.23 -11.03 -2.14
C ILE A 201 27.53 -10.75 -2.90
N HIS A 202 28.34 -9.79 -2.46
CA HIS A 202 29.60 -9.41 -3.14
C HIS A 202 30.84 -9.56 -2.25
N SER A 203 30.73 -10.32 -1.16
CA SER A 203 31.73 -10.43 -0.08
C SER A 203 32.94 -11.31 -0.38
N GLU A 204 33.33 -11.49 -1.65
CA GLU A 204 34.66 -12.07 -1.99
C GLU A 204 35.80 -11.04 -1.77
N GLN A 205 35.55 -9.94 -1.04
CA GLN A 205 36.53 -8.94 -0.65
C GLN A 205 37.05 -9.24 0.76
N ASP A 206 38.37 -9.21 0.94
CA ASP A 206 39.06 -9.69 2.14
C ASP A 206 38.81 -8.86 3.43
N ASP A 207 38.11 -7.72 3.35
CA ASP A 207 37.94 -6.79 4.48
C ASP A 207 36.47 -6.47 4.80
N VAL A 208 35.73 -7.44 5.34
CA VAL A 208 34.34 -7.27 5.81
C VAL A 208 34.22 -7.49 7.32
N LEU A 209 33.32 -6.75 7.97
CA LEU A 209 32.93 -7.01 9.35
C LEU A 209 31.50 -7.59 9.38
N VAL A 210 31.29 -8.64 10.17
CA VAL A 210 30.02 -9.39 10.21
C VAL A 210 29.27 -9.04 11.49
N ALA A 211 28.02 -8.59 11.34
CA ALA A 211 27.11 -8.30 12.44
C ALA A 211 26.50 -9.58 13.04
N SER A 212 25.82 -9.46 14.18
CA SER A 212 25.20 -10.58 14.90
C SER A 212 24.13 -11.33 14.08
N ASP A 213 23.44 -10.65 13.17
CA ASP A 213 22.43 -11.24 12.28
C ASP A 213 23.02 -11.84 10.99
N GLY A 214 24.36 -11.81 10.86
CA GLY A 214 25.12 -12.31 9.72
C GLY A 214 25.41 -11.26 8.65
N CYS A 215 24.83 -10.06 8.71
CA CYS A 215 25.05 -8.99 7.73
C CYS A 215 26.53 -8.63 7.60
N ARG A 216 26.99 -8.47 6.35
CA ARG A 216 28.39 -8.18 6.02
C ARG A 216 28.54 -6.70 5.68
N PHE A 217 29.28 -5.98 6.51
CA PHE A 217 29.57 -4.56 6.36
C PHE A 217 30.92 -4.35 5.68
N LEU A 218 30.87 -3.72 4.51
CA LEU A 218 32.01 -3.27 3.74
C LEU A 218 32.18 -1.75 3.95
N VAL A 219 33.40 -1.27 4.20
CA VAL A 219 33.66 0.18 4.18
C VAL A 219 33.45 0.69 2.76
N LYS A 220 32.54 1.65 2.61
CA LYS A 220 32.32 2.32 1.33
C LYS A 220 33.25 3.50 1.16
N ASP A 221 33.35 4.34 2.19
CA ASP A 221 34.23 5.50 2.23
C ASP A 221 34.33 6.05 3.67
N ALA A 222 35.41 6.78 3.95
CA ALA A 222 35.67 7.48 5.21
C ALA A 222 36.55 8.72 4.97
N PRO A 223 36.42 9.80 5.75
CA PRO A 223 37.39 10.90 5.70
C PRO A 223 38.83 10.45 5.99
N SER A 224 38.98 9.45 6.88
CA SER A 224 40.25 8.86 7.32
C SER A 224 40.59 7.55 6.60
N ASP A 225 40.25 7.40 5.32
CA ASP A 225 40.53 6.18 4.52
C ASP A 225 42.04 5.89 4.37
N ASP A 226 42.91 6.87 4.68
CA ASP A 226 44.36 6.74 4.74
C ASP A 226 44.91 6.28 6.11
N ASP A 227 44.06 6.15 7.14
CA ASP A 227 44.37 5.60 8.46
C ASP A 227 43.55 4.31 8.73
N PRO A 228 44.08 3.12 8.35
CA PRO A 228 43.36 1.87 8.47
C PRO A 228 42.92 1.51 9.90
N VAL A 229 43.66 1.97 10.93
CA VAL A 229 43.33 1.67 12.33
C VAL A 229 42.11 2.47 12.76
N ARG A 230 42.07 3.75 12.39
CA ARG A 230 40.93 4.63 12.64
C ARG A 230 39.69 4.20 11.84
N THR A 231 39.84 3.91 10.54
CA THR A 231 38.74 3.38 9.70
C THR A 231 38.16 2.10 10.31
N GLN A 232 39.02 1.18 10.75
CA GLN A 232 38.59 -0.08 11.36
C GLN A 232 37.84 0.13 12.68
N SER A 233 38.29 1.08 13.49
CA SER A 233 37.65 1.43 14.76
C SER A 233 36.28 2.04 14.53
N ALA A 234 36.15 2.96 13.56
CA ALA A 234 34.88 3.55 13.16
C ALA A 234 33.90 2.50 12.59
N ARG A 235 34.38 1.58 11.74
CA ARG A 235 33.56 0.46 11.23
C ARG A 235 33.03 -0.42 12.36
N ARG A 236 33.87 -0.78 13.33
CA ARG A 236 33.45 -1.60 14.47
C ARG A 236 32.36 -0.91 15.28
N ARG A 237 32.54 0.38 15.58
CA ARG A 237 31.55 1.19 16.27
C ARG A 237 30.20 1.23 15.54
N LEU A 238 30.22 1.37 14.21
CA LEU A 238 29.00 1.35 13.39
C LEU A 238 28.26 0.01 13.47
N VAL A 239 28.99 -1.11 13.40
CA VAL A 239 28.37 -2.43 13.50
C VAL A 239 27.89 -2.73 14.92
N ASP A 240 28.62 -2.32 15.94
CA ASP A 240 28.17 -2.44 17.33
C ASP A 240 26.87 -1.64 17.56
N ALA A 241 26.76 -0.43 16.98
CA ALA A 241 25.53 0.36 17.03
C ALA A 241 24.37 -0.30 16.27
N TYR A 242 24.66 -0.94 15.12
CA TYR A 242 23.67 -1.72 14.37
C TYR A 242 23.13 -2.92 15.17
N ASP A 243 24.01 -3.68 15.83
CA ASP A 243 23.60 -4.82 16.65
C ASP A 243 22.78 -4.37 17.87
N GLN A 244 23.19 -3.29 18.53
CA GLN A 244 22.41 -2.69 19.62
C GLN A 244 21.03 -2.20 19.15
N LEU A 245 20.94 -1.65 17.94
CA LEU A 245 19.70 -1.21 17.34
C LEU A 245 18.76 -2.38 17.05
N LEU A 246 19.28 -3.49 16.50
CA LEU A 246 18.50 -4.72 16.28
C LEU A 246 17.94 -5.27 17.59
N ASP A 247 18.76 -5.28 18.63
CA ASP A 247 18.38 -5.71 19.97
C ASP A 247 17.28 -4.81 20.58
N ALA A 248 17.42 -3.49 20.47
CA ALA A 248 16.40 -2.54 20.89
C ALA A 248 15.06 -2.76 20.15
N CYS A 249 15.12 -2.99 18.84
CA CYS A 249 13.93 -3.33 18.05
C CYS A 249 13.29 -4.64 18.51
N GLY A 250 14.09 -5.67 18.80
CA GLY A 250 13.62 -6.96 19.30
C GLY A 250 12.87 -6.87 20.63
N ARG A 251 13.22 -5.89 21.46
CA ARG A 251 12.53 -5.59 22.74
C ARG A 251 11.35 -4.62 22.60
N GLY A 252 11.15 -4.00 21.43
CA GLY A 252 10.17 -2.93 21.23
C GLY A 252 10.53 -1.63 21.96
N ASP A 253 11.82 -1.40 22.23
CA ASP A 253 12.34 -0.26 22.99
C ASP A 253 12.52 0.98 22.08
N TRP A 254 11.46 1.77 21.92
CA TRP A 254 11.46 2.94 21.04
C TRP A 254 12.44 4.03 21.46
N GLU A 255 12.56 4.32 22.76
CA GLU A 255 13.52 5.32 23.25
C GLU A 255 14.97 4.89 22.97
N GLY A 256 15.28 3.61 23.20
CA GLY A 256 16.56 3.01 22.81
C GLY A 256 16.82 3.15 21.31
N VAL A 257 15.85 2.84 20.47
CA VAL A 257 15.94 3.03 19.00
C VAL A 257 16.24 4.47 18.63
N CYS A 258 15.50 5.45 19.15
CA CYS A 258 15.73 6.87 18.88
C CYS A 258 17.08 7.39 19.37
N SER A 259 17.63 6.78 20.44
CA SER A 259 18.96 7.16 20.96
C SER A 259 20.10 6.64 20.08
N LEU A 260 19.92 5.48 19.44
CA LEU A 260 20.93 4.80 18.64
C LEU A 260 20.88 5.20 17.15
N ALA A 261 19.71 5.59 16.66
CA ALA A 261 19.47 5.82 15.24
C ALA A 261 18.78 7.15 14.94
N ASP A 262 19.14 7.74 13.80
CA ASP A 262 18.36 8.80 13.18
C ASP A 262 17.19 8.18 12.41
N VAL A 263 16.06 8.06 13.10
CA VAL A 263 14.87 7.37 12.58
C VAL A 263 14.26 8.07 11.36
N ASP A 264 14.47 9.38 11.19
CA ASP A 264 13.96 10.15 10.07
C ASP A 264 14.71 9.82 8.76
N SER A 265 16.04 9.78 8.81
CA SER A 265 16.87 9.36 7.67
C SER A 265 16.54 7.94 7.24
N ILE A 266 16.35 7.04 8.21
CA ILE A 266 15.97 5.64 7.98
C ILE A 266 14.56 5.54 7.38
N ALA A 267 13.58 6.28 7.90
CA ALA A 267 12.22 6.28 7.39
C ALA A 267 12.16 6.78 5.93
N ARG A 268 12.84 7.89 5.62
CA ARG A 268 12.92 8.45 4.26
C ARG A 268 13.59 7.48 3.30
N TYR A 269 14.76 6.96 3.67
CA TYR A 269 15.49 5.97 2.88
C TYR A 269 14.63 4.73 2.60
N TRP A 270 13.98 4.21 3.64
CA TRP A 270 13.16 3.01 3.54
C TRP A 270 11.94 3.20 2.65
N LEU A 271 11.21 4.31 2.80
CA LEU A 271 10.00 4.58 2.01
C LEU A 271 10.30 4.64 0.52
N VAL A 272 11.45 5.18 0.10
CA VAL A 272 11.87 5.18 -1.31
C VAL A 272 12.03 3.75 -1.82
N ARG A 273 12.73 2.88 -1.08
CA ARG A 273 13.00 1.50 -1.51
C ARG A 273 11.77 0.61 -1.44
N GLU A 274 10.94 0.79 -0.42
CA GLU A 274 9.65 0.10 -0.28
C GLU A 274 8.70 0.52 -1.40
N PHE A 275 8.60 1.81 -1.72
CA PHE A 275 7.80 2.26 -2.86
C PHE A 275 8.35 1.68 -4.17
N ALA A 276 9.66 1.77 -4.40
CA ALA A 276 10.30 1.29 -5.63
C ALA A 276 10.19 -0.23 -5.81
N ALA A 277 9.80 -0.99 -4.78
CA ALA A 277 9.89 -2.44 -4.76
C ALA A 277 11.31 -2.90 -5.14
N ASP A 278 12.31 -2.31 -4.48
CA ASP A 278 13.70 -2.56 -4.79
C ASP A 278 14.10 -4.01 -4.43
N VAL A 279 14.51 -4.78 -5.44
CA VAL A 279 14.89 -6.19 -5.30
C VAL A 279 16.09 -6.39 -4.37
N ASP A 280 16.95 -5.38 -4.23
CA ASP A 280 18.14 -5.43 -3.40
C ASP A 280 17.92 -4.85 -2.00
N ALA A 281 16.69 -4.39 -1.68
CA ALA A 281 16.32 -3.63 -0.47
C ALA A 281 16.87 -4.17 0.87
N CYS A 282 17.17 -5.47 0.94
CA CYS A 282 17.59 -6.14 2.16
C CYS A 282 18.82 -7.03 1.99
N VAL A 283 19.53 -6.97 0.87
CA VAL A 283 20.63 -7.90 0.58
C VAL A 283 21.92 -7.16 0.21
N SER A 284 21.80 -6.09 -0.57
CA SER A 284 22.93 -5.26 -1.00
C SER A 284 22.49 -3.79 -1.13
N ASN A 285 23.42 -2.88 -1.42
CA ASN A 285 23.12 -1.46 -1.66
C ASN A 285 22.39 -0.79 -0.47
N VAL A 286 22.58 -1.30 0.76
CA VAL A 286 22.12 -0.65 1.99
C VAL A 286 23.29 0.13 2.57
N TYR A 287 23.23 1.46 2.50
CA TYR A 287 24.30 2.32 3.02
C TYR A 287 23.89 2.91 4.37
N LEU A 288 24.72 2.65 5.38
CA LEU A 288 24.59 3.17 6.72
C LEU A 288 25.82 4.00 7.07
N TYR A 289 25.65 5.06 7.86
CA TYR A 289 26.76 5.92 8.24
C TYR A 289 26.64 6.48 9.67
N GLN A 290 27.79 6.91 10.20
CA GLN A 290 27.91 7.77 11.37
C GLN A 290 28.96 8.83 11.07
N ASP A 291 28.68 10.11 11.35
CA ASP A 291 29.58 11.25 11.11
C ASP A 291 30.40 11.65 12.36
N GLY A 292 30.73 10.68 13.22
CA GLY A 292 31.56 10.88 14.41
C GLY A 292 31.24 9.90 15.54
N GLU A 293 32.05 9.89 16.60
CA GLU A 293 31.96 8.91 17.70
C GLU A 293 30.61 8.89 18.42
N ASN A 294 29.99 10.07 18.60
CA ASN A 294 28.73 10.23 19.30
C ASN A 294 27.53 10.45 18.36
N ASP A 295 27.73 10.27 17.04
CA ASP A 295 26.65 10.40 16.07
C ASP A 295 25.77 9.14 16.09
N ARG A 296 24.49 9.31 15.80
CA ARG A 296 23.54 8.20 15.66
C ARG A 296 23.79 7.45 14.36
N LEU A 297 23.24 6.25 14.23
CA LEU A 297 23.26 5.50 12.98
C LEU A 297 22.21 6.07 12.01
N HIS A 298 22.64 6.39 10.80
CA HIS A 298 21.78 6.94 9.73
C HIS A 298 21.71 5.98 8.53
N ALA A 299 20.68 6.14 7.69
CA ALA A 299 20.64 5.53 6.36
C ALA A 299 20.76 6.59 5.26
N ALA A 300 21.47 6.25 4.18
CA ALA A 300 21.80 7.18 3.10
C ALA A 300 21.88 6.49 1.73
N CYS A 301 22.04 7.29 0.68
CA CYS A 301 22.47 6.85 -0.65
C CYS A 301 21.60 5.73 -1.24
N VAL A 302 20.34 6.04 -1.58
CA VAL A 302 19.56 5.16 -2.46
C VAL A 302 20.31 5.01 -3.78
N TRP A 303 20.52 3.76 -4.23
CA TRP A 303 21.37 3.43 -5.36
C TRP A 303 20.91 2.12 -6.03
N ASP A 304 21.15 1.99 -7.34
CA ASP A 304 20.93 0.77 -8.15
C ASP A 304 19.46 0.32 -8.26
N LEU A 305 18.64 1.13 -8.93
CA LEU A 305 17.19 0.92 -9.07
C LEU A 305 16.76 0.54 -10.50
N ASP A 306 17.67 0.03 -11.34
CA ASP A 306 17.32 -0.42 -12.69
C ASP A 306 16.42 -1.67 -12.71
N LEU A 307 16.52 -2.54 -11.70
CA LEU A 307 15.64 -3.69 -11.50
C LEU A 307 14.39 -3.38 -10.66
N ALA A 308 14.22 -2.14 -10.20
CA ALA A 308 13.06 -1.73 -9.41
C ALA A 308 11.84 -1.42 -10.31
N PHE A 309 10.74 -0.96 -9.71
CA PHE A 309 9.52 -0.53 -10.40
C PHE A 309 8.95 -1.60 -11.35
N GLY A 310 8.85 -2.83 -10.85
CA GLY A 310 8.30 -3.98 -11.57
C GLY A 310 9.20 -4.57 -12.66
N ASN A 311 10.44 -4.08 -12.82
CA ASN A 311 11.37 -4.63 -13.81
C ASN A 311 11.99 -5.97 -13.36
N GLY A 312 12.09 -6.18 -12.06
CA GLY A 312 12.66 -7.37 -11.42
C GLY A 312 11.66 -8.47 -11.05
N ALA A 313 10.39 -8.40 -11.50
CA ALA A 313 9.30 -9.27 -11.05
C ALA A 313 9.53 -10.79 -11.24
N GLY A 314 10.52 -11.20 -12.05
CA GLY A 314 10.93 -12.61 -12.19
C GLY A 314 12.02 -13.07 -11.22
N ILE A 315 12.62 -12.16 -10.45
CA ILE A 315 13.75 -12.44 -9.55
C ILE A 315 13.26 -12.93 -8.18
N VAL A 316 12.14 -12.39 -7.71
CA VAL A 316 11.47 -12.73 -6.44
C VAL A 316 10.17 -13.49 -6.75
N ALA A 317 9.76 -14.45 -5.91
CA ALA A 317 8.72 -15.43 -6.22
C ALA A 317 7.27 -14.89 -6.20
N SER A 318 7.06 -13.59 -5.97
CA SER A 318 5.73 -13.03 -5.75
C SER A 318 5.14 -12.35 -7.00
N GLY A 319 4.03 -12.88 -7.50
CA GLY A 319 3.10 -12.15 -8.38
C GLY A 319 2.26 -11.06 -7.67
N SER A 320 2.70 -10.55 -6.52
CA SER A 320 1.89 -9.76 -5.57
C SER A 320 2.42 -8.35 -5.26
N GLU A 321 3.35 -7.81 -6.05
CA GLU A 321 4.04 -6.55 -5.76
C GLU A 321 3.11 -5.32 -5.69
N THR A 322 1.86 -5.44 -6.14
CA THR A 322 0.86 -4.35 -6.15
C THR A 322 -0.49 -4.75 -5.55
N THR A 323 -0.64 -5.98 -5.03
CA THR A 323 -1.96 -6.58 -4.81
C THR A 323 -2.30 -6.95 -3.37
N SER A 324 -1.44 -6.70 -2.37
CA SER A 324 -1.79 -6.95 -0.96
C SER A 324 -1.24 -5.89 0.00
N PRO A 325 -2.06 -4.95 0.51
CA PRO A 325 -1.59 -3.87 1.38
C PRO A 325 -1.24 -4.37 2.79
N PHE A 326 -1.33 -5.68 3.04
CA PHE A 326 -0.83 -6.33 4.25
C PHE A 326 0.65 -6.73 4.12
N ARG A 327 1.20 -6.70 2.91
CA ARG A 327 2.59 -7.07 2.61
C ARG A 327 3.43 -5.82 2.41
N SER A 328 4.54 -5.67 3.13
CA SER A 328 5.65 -4.81 2.66
C SER A 328 6.43 -5.60 1.61
N TRP A 329 6.87 -4.92 0.56
CA TRP A 329 7.74 -5.49 -0.47
C TRP A 329 8.95 -6.13 0.17
N ALA A 330 9.66 -5.37 0.99
CA ALA A 330 10.89 -5.85 1.55
C ALA A 330 10.65 -6.99 2.55
N ARG A 331 9.62 -6.92 3.42
CA ARG A 331 9.27 -8.08 4.29
C ARG A 331 8.90 -9.33 3.48
N THR A 332 8.28 -9.17 2.32
CA THR A 332 7.92 -10.28 1.43
C THR A 332 9.17 -10.85 0.78
N ASN A 333 10.03 -9.99 0.23
CA ASN A 333 11.33 -10.35 -0.34
C ASN A 333 12.19 -11.10 0.69
N GLN A 334 12.26 -10.61 1.94
CA GLN A 334 12.94 -11.29 3.04
C GLN A 334 12.36 -12.67 3.36
N ARG A 335 11.02 -12.86 3.27
CA ARG A 335 10.39 -14.16 3.51
C ARG A 335 10.63 -15.11 2.35
N GLU A 336 10.43 -14.68 1.11
CA GLU A 336 10.54 -15.54 -0.06
C GLU A 336 11.98 -16.00 -0.27
N LEU A 337 12.97 -15.14 -0.03
CA LEU A 337 14.38 -15.54 0.00
C LEU A 337 14.73 -16.50 1.15
N VAL A 338 13.93 -16.57 2.21
CA VAL A 338 14.15 -17.46 3.37
C VAL A 338 13.39 -18.77 3.26
N TYR A 339 12.27 -18.82 2.52
CA TYR A 339 11.34 -19.96 2.53
C TYR A 339 11.32 -20.81 1.24
N ASP A 340 11.95 -20.37 0.14
CA ASP A 340 12.05 -21.17 -1.09
C ASP A 340 13.19 -22.21 -1.10
N GLU A 341 13.94 -22.35 0.00
CA GLU A 341 15.05 -23.30 0.07
C GLU A 341 14.68 -24.60 0.79
N ALA A 342 14.84 -25.71 0.08
CA ALA A 342 15.03 -27.01 0.70
C ALA A 342 16.23 -26.91 1.67
N PRO A 343 16.16 -27.52 2.87
CA PRO A 343 17.24 -27.43 3.85
C PRO A 343 18.54 -28.02 3.26
N GLY A 344 19.51 -27.16 2.95
CA GLY A 344 20.87 -27.59 2.56
C GLY A 344 21.60 -26.80 1.47
N GLU A 345 20.98 -25.85 0.76
CA GLU A 345 21.65 -25.10 -0.32
C GLU A 345 21.59 -23.57 -0.17
N ARG A 346 22.61 -23.01 0.52
CA ARG A 346 23.14 -21.62 0.51
C ARG A 346 22.55 -20.61 1.51
N ASP A 347 23.37 -20.18 2.47
CA ASP A 347 23.09 -19.08 3.41
C ASP A 347 23.00 -17.70 2.71
N VAL A 348 21.83 -17.34 2.15
CA VAL A 348 21.56 -15.96 1.75
C VAL A 348 21.32 -15.11 3.01
N VAL A 349 22.32 -14.29 3.35
CA VAL A 349 22.22 -13.35 4.47
C VAL A 349 21.36 -12.14 4.06
N ILE A 350 20.43 -11.75 4.92
CA ILE A 350 19.45 -10.68 4.68
C ILE A 350 19.44 -9.71 5.85
N CYS A 351 19.49 -8.40 5.56
CA CYS A 351 19.36 -7.31 6.52
C CYS A 351 17.96 -7.27 7.13
N ARG A 352 17.85 -7.57 8.42
CA ARG A 352 16.56 -7.62 9.14
C ARG A 352 16.13 -6.30 9.76
N LEU A 353 17.02 -5.30 9.77
CA LEU A 353 16.82 -4.01 10.44
C LEU A 353 15.45 -3.39 10.13
N PHE A 354 15.15 -3.17 8.85
CA PHE A 354 13.90 -2.49 8.46
C PHE A 354 12.64 -3.28 8.83
N ALA A 355 12.70 -4.62 8.71
CA ALA A 355 11.59 -5.46 9.12
C ALA A 355 11.36 -5.35 10.64
N ARG A 356 12.42 -5.38 11.44
CA ARG A 356 12.34 -5.21 12.90
C ARG A 356 11.83 -3.84 13.31
N LEU A 357 12.30 -2.77 12.67
CA LEU A 357 11.79 -1.41 12.89
C LEU A 357 10.30 -1.31 12.59
N CYS A 358 9.84 -1.92 11.49
CA CYS A 358 8.41 -1.94 11.13
C CYS A 358 7.53 -2.77 12.11
N ASP A 359 8.12 -3.56 13.01
CA ASP A 359 7.36 -4.23 14.08
C ASP A 359 7.11 -3.29 15.29
N ILE A 360 7.79 -2.14 15.34
CA ILE A 360 7.62 -1.11 16.37
C ILE A 360 6.49 -0.15 15.94
N PRO A 361 5.40 -0.01 16.72
CA PRO A 361 4.27 0.85 16.35
C PRO A 361 4.64 2.32 16.09
N GLN A 362 5.56 2.88 16.88
CA GLN A 362 5.99 4.28 16.76
C GLN A 362 6.79 4.54 15.47
N PHE A 363 7.66 3.61 15.08
CA PHE A 363 8.36 3.71 13.79
C PHE A 363 7.38 3.61 12.63
N TRP A 364 6.35 2.76 12.78
CA TRP A 364 5.31 2.65 11.77
C TRP A 364 4.49 3.94 11.62
N GLU A 365 4.14 4.58 12.74
CA GLU A 365 3.49 5.90 12.73
C GLU A 365 4.37 6.93 12.01
N LEU A 366 5.68 6.95 12.31
CA LEU A 366 6.65 7.80 11.60
C LEU A 366 6.66 7.51 10.08
N LEU A 367 6.62 6.24 9.66
CA LEU A 367 6.54 5.88 8.24
C LEU A 367 5.25 6.40 7.59
N CYS A 368 4.09 6.24 8.24
CA CYS A 368 2.82 6.72 7.70
C CYS A 368 2.79 8.25 7.60
N THR A 369 3.25 8.95 8.62
CA THR A 369 3.36 10.42 8.62
C THR A 369 4.32 10.88 7.52
N THR A 370 5.52 10.31 7.45
CA THR A 370 6.50 10.65 6.40
C THR A 370 5.97 10.33 5.00
N TYR A 371 5.20 9.23 4.85
CA TYR A 371 4.54 8.92 3.59
C TYR A 371 3.52 10.00 3.21
N HIS A 372 2.62 10.39 4.12
CA HIS A 372 1.57 11.37 3.83
C HIS A 372 2.14 12.77 3.59
N ASP A 373 3.09 13.20 4.42
CA ASP A 373 3.61 14.56 4.42
C ASP A 373 4.65 14.80 3.32
N VAL A 374 5.41 13.76 2.94
CA VAL A 374 6.55 13.89 2.01
C VAL A 374 6.36 13.04 0.76
N LEU A 375 6.22 11.72 0.89
CA LEU A 375 6.27 10.83 -0.28
C LEU A 375 5.02 10.98 -1.17
N ALA A 376 3.81 11.02 -0.61
CA ALA A 376 2.58 11.08 -1.39
C ALA A 376 2.51 12.34 -2.30
N PRO A 377 2.88 13.55 -1.85
CA PRO A 377 3.06 14.71 -2.73
C PRO A 377 4.09 14.50 -3.84
N VAL A 378 5.20 13.79 -3.58
CA VAL A 378 6.19 13.47 -4.62
C VAL A 378 5.61 12.50 -5.64
N LEU A 379 4.91 11.46 -5.18
CA LEU A 379 4.29 10.45 -6.04
C LEU A 379 3.20 11.02 -6.95
N SER A 380 2.48 12.07 -6.53
CA SER A 380 1.49 12.73 -7.37
C SER A 380 2.12 13.40 -8.61
N ARG A 381 3.40 13.75 -8.54
CA ARG A 381 4.19 14.33 -9.65
C ARG A 381 4.95 13.29 -10.47
N ALA A 382 5.06 12.05 -10.00
CA ALA A 382 5.95 11.04 -10.58
C ALA A 382 5.62 10.70 -12.05
N ASN A 383 4.35 10.58 -12.42
CA ASN A 383 3.97 10.31 -13.81
C ASN A 383 4.25 11.49 -14.74
N GLY A 384 4.11 12.72 -14.25
CA GLY A 384 4.52 13.92 -14.99
C GLY A 384 6.03 13.88 -15.27
N PHE A 385 6.83 13.61 -14.23
CA PHE A 385 8.27 13.44 -14.36
C PHE A 385 8.66 12.34 -15.38
N ILE A 386 8.02 11.16 -15.31
CA ILE A 386 8.27 10.06 -16.26
C ILE A 386 7.97 10.51 -17.70
N THR A 387 6.85 11.21 -17.90
CA THR A 387 6.42 11.67 -19.23
C THR A 387 7.39 12.68 -19.81
N ASP A 388 7.81 13.67 -19.01
CA ASP A 388 8.74 14.72 -19.42
C ASP A 388 10.11 14.15 -19.75
N GLU A 389 10.63 13.26 -18.91
CA GLU A 389 11.92 12.61 -19.14
C GLU A 389 11.88 11.67 -20.34
N ALA A 390 10.79 10.91 -20.51
CA ALA A 390 10.61 10.06 -21.68
C ALA A 390 10.63 10.90 -22.98
N MET A 391 9.91 12.03 -23.01
CA MET A 391 9.92 12.92 -24.17
C MET A 391 11.31 13.45 -24.49
N ARG A 392 12.08 13.85 -23.47
CA ARG A 392 13.45 14.37 -23.63
C ARG A 392 14.39 13.34 -24.25
N VAL A 393 14.35 12.09 -23.80
CA VAL A 393 15.34 11.08 -24.21
C VAL A 393 14.89 10.13 -25.31
N ARG A 394 13.63 10.22 -25.75
CA ARG A 394 13.05 9.25 -26.68
C ARG A 394 13.87 9.04 -27.94
N ALA A 395 14.33 10.11 -28.58
CA ALA A 395 15.11 10.02 -29.81
C ALA A 395 16.43 9.26 -29.59
N ASP A 396 17.14 9.60 -28.52
CA ASP A 396 18.40 8.97 -28.12
C ASP A 396 18.18 7.52 -27.67
N ALA A 397 17.14 7.22 -26.91
CA ALA A 397 16.83 5.86 -26.46
C ALA A 397 16.53 4.92 -27.65
N LEU A 398 15.76 5.39 -28.64
CA LEU A 398 15.50 4.63 -29.86
C LEU A 398 16.78 4.42 -30.69
N LYS A 399 17.73 5.36 -30.63
CA LYS A 399 19.04 5.22 -31.27
C LYS A 399 19.93 4.25 -30.50
N ASP A 400 19.93 4.30 -29.17
CA ASP A 400 20.63 3.36 -28.31
C ASP A 400 20.19 1.92 -28.58
N ALA A 401 18.87 1.70 -28.68
CA ALA A 401 18.30 0.40 -29.01
C ALA A 401 18.80 -0.12 -30.38
N ARG A 402 18.96 0.75 -31.39
CA ARG A 402 19.52 0.32 -32.69
C ARG A 402 20.96 -0.18 -32.59
N ILE A 403 21.75 0.35 -31.66
CA ILE A 403 23.14 -0.07 -31.43
C ILE A 403 23.17 -1.40 -30.65
N TRP A 404 22.33 -1.52 -29.62
CA TRP A 404 22.52 -2.54 -28.60
C TRP A 404 21.46 -3.65 -28.54
N SER A 405 20.32 -3.55 -29.23
CA SER A 405 19.27 -4.57 -29.21
C SER A 405 19.73 -5.90 -29.82
N GLU A 406 20.52 -5.86 -30.89
CA GLU A 406 20.99 -7.08 -31.54
C GLU A 406 22.07 -7.83 -30.71
N PRO A 407 23.12 -7.17 -30.19
CA PRO A 407 23.99 -7.77 -29.18
C PRO A 407 23.24 -8.34 -27.98
N TRP A 408 22.22 -7.62 -27.49
CA TRP A 408 21.38 -8.05 -26.37
C TRP A 408 20.61 -9.34 -26.67
N ARG A 409 19.95 -9.43 -27.83
CA ARG A 409 19.24 -10.65 -28.26
C ARG A 409 20.16 -11.85 -28.38
N ARG A 410 21.36 -11.67 -28.93
CA ARG A 410 22.36 -12.76 -29.04
C ARG A 410 22.83 -13.28 -27.69
N ALA A 411 22.85 -12.43 -26.67
CA ALA A 411 23.17 -12.81 -25.29
C ALA A 411 21.98 -13.44 -24.53
N GLY A 412 20.82 -13.64 -25.18
CA GLY A 412 19.61 -14.19 -24.58
C GLY A 412 18.63 -13.16 -24.02
N GLY A 413 18.91 -11.86 -24.19
CA GLY A 413 18.02 -10.79 -23.73
C GLY A 413 16.76 -10.65 -24.60
N ALA A 414 15.58 -10.65 -23.98
CA ALA A 414 14.32 -10.74 -24.72
C ALA A 414 13.85 -9.42 -25.38
N ARG A 415 14.11 -8.25 -24.78
CA ARG A 415 13.50 -6.96 -25.20
C ARG A 415 14.39 -5.76 -24.88
N ARG A 416 14.70 -4.92 -25.88
CA ARG A 416 15.47 -3.65 -25.71
C ARG A 416 15.02 -2.53 -26.66
N ASP A 417 14.28 -2.87 -27.70
CA ASP A 417 13.68 -1.99 -28.71
C ASP A 417 12.26 -1.49 -28.35
N GLU A 418 11.75 -1.81 -27.16
CA GLU A 418 10.39 -1.47 -26.70
C GLU A 418 10.36 -0.27 -25.72
N PHE A 419 11.10 0.81 -26.00
CA PHE A 419 11.20 1.98 -25.10
C PHE A 419 9.83 2.54 -24.68
N ASP A 420 8.95 2.86 -25.64
CA ASP A 420 7.65 3.47 -25.35
C ASP A 420 6.75 2.55 -24.51
N ALA A 421 6.76 1.25 -24.79
CA ALA A 421 6.00 0.26 -24.01
C ALA A 421 6.57 0.10 -22.60
N ALA A 422 7.89 0.13 -22.45
CA ALA A 422 8.55 0.09 -21.15
C ALA A 422 8.24 1.34 -20.30
N VAL A 423 8.20 2.52 -20.92
CA VAL A 423 7.79 3.78 -20.25
C VAL A 423 6.32 3.71 -19.81
N ALA A 424 5.42 3.24 -20.69
CA ALA A 424 4.00 3.09 -20.34
C ALA A 424 3.79 2.08 -19.21
N SER A 425 4.55 0.97 -19.23
CA SER A 425 4.55 -0.02 -18.16
C SER A 425 5.04 0.56 -16.83
N LEU A 426 6.13 1.34 -16.86
CA LEU A 426 6.66 2.02 -15.67
C LEU A 426 5.64 3.00 -15.07
N ALA A 427 5.02 3.86 -15.88
CA ALA A 427 4.00 4.81 -15.41
C ALA A 427 2.76 4.11 -14.82
N SER A 428 2.30 3.03 -15.47
CA SER A 428 1.20 2.22 -14.97
C SER A 428 1.54 1.57 -13.63
N TRP A 429 2.74 1.00 -13.51
CA TRP A 429 3.23 0.36 -12.29
C TRP A 429 3.33 1.38 -11.14
N VAL A 430 3.94 2.55 -11.39
CA VAL A 430 4.06 3.64 -10.41
C VAL A 430 2.70 4.08 -9.90
N SER A 431 1.72 4.22 -10.79
CA SER A 431 0.34 4.57 -10.43
C SER A 431 -0.32 3.51 -9.54
N ALA A 432 -0.16 2.24 -9.91
CA ALA A 432 -0.68 1.12 -9.13
C ALA A 432 -0.03 1.04 -7.75
N ARG A 433 1.30 1.21 -7.69
CA ARG A 433 2.07 1.17 -6.45
C ARG A 433 1.78 2.35 -5.53
N ALA A 434 1.52 3.55 -6.07
CA ALA A 434 1.12 4.71 -5.27
C ALA A 434 -0.26 4.48 -4.62
N ARG A 435 -1.23 3.92 -5.37
CA ARG A 435 -2.53 3.51 -4.81
C ARG A 435 -2.39 2.46 -3.72
N PHE A 436 -1.53 1.47 -3.96
CA PHE A 436 -1.17 0.46 -2.99
C PHE A 436 -0.60 1.07 -1.70
N MET A 437 0.41 1.95 -1.80
CA MET A 437 1.08 2.56 -0.65
C MET A 437 0.12 3.42 0.18
N SER A 438 -0.81 4.11 -0.49
CA SER A 438 -1.87 4.87 0.17
C SER A 438 -2.77 3.97 1.03
N LYS A 439 -3.17 2.80 0.50
CA LYS A 439 -3.93 1.80 1.26
C LYS A 439 -3.11 1.13 2.37
N TRP A 440 -1.86 0.78 2.08
CA TRP A 440 -0.91 0.18 3.01
C TRP A 440 -0.70 1.04 4.27
N CYS A 441 -0.54 2.36 4.10
CA CYS A 441 -0.47 3.29 5.24
C CYS A 441 -1.82 3.37 5.99
N SER A 442 -2.93 3.45 5.26
CA SER A 442 -4.27 3.64 5.85
C SER A 442 -4.75 2.45 6.70
N LEU A 443 -4.51 1.21 6.26
CA LEU A 443 -5.05 0.00 6.90
C LEU A 443 -4.37 -0.37 8.22
N ARG A 444 -3.07 -0.08 8.37
CA ARG A 444 -2.34 -0.32 9.62
C ARG A 444 -2.40 0.85 10.58
N ALA A 445 -2.56 2.08 10.10
CA ALA A 445 -2.92 3.22 10.96
C ALA A 445 -4.25 2.97 11.68
N ALA A 446 -5.22 2.30 11.03
CA ALA A 446 -6.48 1.89 11.67
C ALA A 446 -6.31 0.84 12.80
N SER A 447 -5.15 0.19 12.92
CA SER A 447 -4.83 -0.78 13.97
C SER A 447 -3.95 -0.24 15.10
N ALA A 448 -3.47 1.00 14.99
CA ALA A 448 -2.83 1.71 16.10
C ALA A 448 -3.91 2.28 17.03
N PRO A 449 -3.69 2.35 18.36
CA PRO A 449 -4.60 3.07 19.25
C PRO A 449 -4.79 4.48 18.70
N LYS A 450 -6.04 4.80 18.33
CA LYS A 450 -6.39 6.05 17.66
C LYS A 450 -6.12 7.24 18.57
N SER A 451 -4.92 7.79 18.43
CA SER A 451 -4.60 9.14 18.82
C SER A 451 -3.59 9.69 17.83
N LEU A 452 -4.01 10.02 16.60
CA LEU A 452 -3.47 11.11 15.76
C LEU A 452 -4.10 11.08 14.36
N VAL A 453 -4.08 12.27 13.75
CA VAL A 453 -4.88 12.80 12.64
C VAL A 453 -4.58 12.12 11.30
N SER A 454 -5.61 11.95 10.45
CA SER A 454 -5.45 11.64 9.03
C SER A 454 -6.25 12.64 8.19
N LEU A 455 -5.56 13.31 7.26
CA LEU A 455 -6.13 14.24 6.30
C LEU A 455 -6.69 13.49 5.08
N LYS A 456 -7.94 13.77 4.70
CA LYS A 456 -8.48 13.41 3.38
C LYS A 456 -9.28 14.60 2.82
N ASN A 457 -8.91 15.04 1.61
CA ASN A 457 -9.57 16.07 0.80
C ASN A 457 -9.63 17.48 1.40
N GLY A 458 -8.56 17.94 2.06
CA GLY A 458 -8.48 19.33 2.55
C GLY A 458 -9.50 19.70 3.64
N ARG A 459 -10.17 18.71 4.25
CA ARG A 459 -11.07 18.88 5.39
C ARG A 459 -10.59 18.04 6.57
N ALA A 460 -10.49 18.66 7.74
CA ALA A 460 -10.33 17.96 9.01
C ALA A 460 -11.71 17.60 9.56
N ILE A 461 -11.92 16.36 9.99
CA ILE A 461 -13.09 15.97 10.80
C ILE A 461 -12.56 15.35 12.10
N LEU A 462 -12.74 16.10 13.19
CA LEU A 462 -12.60 15.62 14.57
C LEU A 462 -13.99 15.24 15.07
N SER A 463 -14.17 14.01 15.58
CA SER A 463 -15.42 13.62 16.24
C SER A 463 -15.20 13.33 17.72
N VAL A 464 -15.75 14.17 18.61
CA VAL A 464 -15.95 13.87 20.03
C VAL A 464 -17.31 14.41 20.47
N SER A 465 -18.02 13.66 21.31
CA SER A 465 -19.45 13.82 21.58
C SER A 465 -19.84 14.76 22.74
N SER A 466 -20.97 15.47 22.57
CA SER A 466 -22.17 15.56 23.45
C SER A 466 -22.65 16.92 24.05
N LYS A 467 -23.94 17.23 23.77
CA LYS A 467 -25.05 17.86 24.58
C LYS A 467 -25.11 19.38 24.96
N GLY A 468 -26.06 20.12 24.36
CA GLY A 468 -27.24 20.78 25.03
C GLY A 468 -27.36 22.33 25.25
N ALA A 469 -28.49 22.91 24.75
CA ALA A 469 -29.28 24.14 25.16
C ALA A 469 -28.91 25.59 24.68
N ARG A 470 -29.86 26.56 24.77
CA ARG A 470 -30.33 27.49 23.68
C ARG A 470 -30.28 29.04 23.86
N LEU A 471 -30.37 29.80 22.72
CA LEU A 471 -30.68 31.26 22.43
C LEU A 471 -29.48 32.23 22.24
N GLU A 472 -29.39 33.27 21.38
CA GLU A 472 -29.93 33.82 20.10
C GLU A 472 -29.26 35.22 19.93
N ASP A 473 -28.43 35.52 18.91
CA ASP A 473 -28.32 36.84 18.17
C ASP A 473 -27.21 36.82 17.07
N SER A 474 -27.41 37.57 15.98
CA SER A 474 -26.71 37.50 14.68
C SER A 474 -25.96 38.78 14.27
N SER A 475 -24.63 38.72 14.06
CA SER A 475 -23.89 39.61 13.12
C SER A 475 -22.36 39.33 13.07
N PHE A 476 -21.82 38.62 12.07
CA PHE A 476 -20.37 38.62 11.76
C PHE A 476 -20.08 38.24 10.28
N ASP A 477 -19.33 39.10 9.57
CA ASP A 477 -18.78 38.82 8.22
C ASP A 477 -17.28 39.16 8.16
N THR A 478 -16.46 38.15 7.77
CA THR A 478 -15.05 38.15 7.29
C THR A 478 -13.86 38.54 8.22
N PHE A 479 -12.80 37.72 8.22
CA PHE A 479 -11.52 37.86 8.96
C PHE A 479 -10.28 37.59 8.06
N SER A 480 -9.09 38.02 8.50
CA SER A 480 -7.80 37.81 7.81
C SER A 480 -6.73 37.20 8.72
N LEU A 481 -5.92 36.26 8.20
CA LEU A 481 -4.88 35.50 8.92
C LEU A 481 -3.47 36.08 8.67
N ILE A 482 -2.65 36.17 9.71
CA ILE A 482 -1.29 36.72 9.67
C ILE A 482 -0.34 35.75 10.41
N ASP A 483 0.69 35.28 9.73
CA ASP A 483 1.73 34.38 10.27
C ASP A 483 2.76 35.14 11.13
N CYS A 484 3.08 34.61 12.33
CA CYS A 484 4.05 35.22 13.24
C CYS A 484 5.32 34.35 13.38
N SER A 485 6.47 35.01 13.50
CA SER A 485 7.82 34.38 13.44
C SER A 485 8.16 33.38 14.55
N ASP A 486 7.29 33.19 15.54
CA ASP A 486 7.43 32.23 16.64
C ASP A 486 6.61 30.93 16.42
N GLY A 487 5.97 30.79 15.25
CA GLY A 487 5.14 29.64 14.90
C GLY A 487 3.68 29.76 15.37
N SER A 488 3.25 30.94 15.82
CA SER A 488 1.84 31.25 16.11
C SER A 488 1.17 32.01 14.95
N TYR A 489 -0.15 31.91 14.85
CA TYR A 489 -0.96 32.66 13.88
C TYR A 489 -1.81 33.71 14.58
N ARG A 490 -1.98 34.87 13.95
CA ARG A 490 -2.86 35.95 14.40
C ARG A 490 -4.00 36.16 13.43
N ILE A 491 -5.22 36.16 13.95
CA ILE A 491 -6.42 36.50 13.17
C ILE A 491 -6.83 37.92 13.52
N ARG A 492 -7.02 38.76 12.50
CA ARG A 492 -7.44 40.16 12.66
C ARG A 492 -8.76 40.41 11.92
N ASN A 493 -9.73 41.02 12.62
CA ASN A 493 -10.96 41.53 12.02
C ASN A 493 -10.76 42.96 11.49
N ARG A 494 -11.73 43.48 10.73
CA ARG A 494 -11.66 44.85 10.17
C ARG A 494 -11.55 45.98 11.22
N GLN A 495 -11.84 45.71 12.48
CA GLN A 495 -11.76 46.68 13.58
C GLN A 495 -10.42 46.62 14.34
N GLY A 496 -9.50 45.74 13.96
CA GLY A 496 -8.15 45.69 14.53
C GLY A 496 -8.01 44.86 15.81
N MET A 497 -8.97 44.01 16.15
CA MET A 497 -8.84 43.08 17.28
C MET A 497 -7.93 41.89 16.92
N ASP A 498 -7.14 41.45 17.89
CA ASP A 498 -6.10 40.44 17.70
C ASP A 498 -6.29 39.21 18.58
N VAL A 499 -6.10 38.03 17.99
CA VAL A 499 -6.18 36.73 18.69
C VAL A 499 -4.80 36.05 18.68
N TYR A 500 -4.42 35.45 19.80
CA TYR A 500 -3.18 34.64 19.94
C TYR A 500 -3.52 33.19 20.31
N ALA A 501 -2.85 32.22 19.70
CA ALA A 501 -2.91 30.80 20.06
C ALA A 501 -1.54 30.31 20.57
N PRO A 502 -1.45 29.57 21.69
CA PRO A 502 -0.16 29.14 22.24
C PRO A 502 0.37 27.85 21.60
N SER A 503 1.68 27.62 21.75
CA SER A 503 2.42 26.46 21.23
C SER A 503 2.02 25.12 21.90
N PRO A 504 2.39 23.95 21.31
CA PRO A 504 1.83 22.62 21.60
C PRO A 504 2.01 22.04 23.02
N GLN A 505 2.54 22.78 23.99
CA GLN A 505 2.97 22.25 25.28
C GLN A 505 2.08 22.58 26.49
N SER A 506 0.89 23.17 26.33
CA SER A 506 0.00 23.46 27.47
C SER A 506 -1.35 22.71 27.39
N LYS A 507 -1.69 21.95 28.43
CA LYS A 507 -3.02 21.36 28.64
C LYS A 507 -3.94 22.43 29.26
N GLY A 508 -4.86 22.97 28.47
CA GLY A 508 -5.92 23.88 28.94
C GLY A 508 -6.37 24.82 27.83
N GLY A 509 -7.68 24.89 27.56
CA GLY A 509 -8.26 25.63 26.43
C GLY A 509 -7.92 27.13 26.39
N VAL A 510 -7.98 27.69 25.18
CA VAL A 510 -7.75 29.12 24.88
C VAL A 510 -8.90 29.97 25.42
N ALA A 511 -8.58 31.09 26.08
CA ALA A 511 -9.56 32.12 26.44
C ALA A 511 -9.30 33.41 25.64
N LEU A 512 -10.33 33.93 24.97
CA LEU A 512 -10.32 35.23 24.30
C LEU A 512 -10.60 36.34 25.33
N CYS A 513 -9.76 37.37 25.39
CA CYS A 513 -10.03 38.61 26.13
C CYS A 513 -9.67 39.83 25.26
N PRO A 514 -10.56 40.83 25.11
CA PRO A 514 -10.18 42.12 24.57
C PRO A 514 -9.27 42.84 25.58
N ALA A 515 -8.24 43.54 25.10
CA ALA A 515 -7.26 44.21 25.94
C ALA A 515 -7.85 45.31 26.88
N ASP A 516 -9.07 45.80 26.60
CA ASP A 516 -9.65 46.96 27.30
C ASP A 516 -10.96 46.70 28.07
N SER A 517 -11.39 45.45 28.26
CA SER A 517 -12.67 45.14 28.93
C SER A 517 -12.53 44.09 30.02
N VAL A 518 -12.03 44.51 31.19
CA VAL A 518 -12.00 43.70 32.43
C VAL A 518 -13.14 44.07 33.40
N ALA A 519 -14.03 45.01 33.05
CA ALA A 519 -14.91 45.63 34.05
C ALA A 519 -16.37 45.13 34.13
N ASP A 520 -16.88 44.36 33.16
CA ASP A 520 -18.28 43.92 33.22
C ASP A 520 -18.47 42.58 32.48
N GLY A 521 -18.27 41.49 33.21
CA GLY A 521 -18.99 40.20 33.10
C GLY A 521 -19.30 39.57 31.73
N SER A 522 -18.71 39.99 30.62
CA SER A 522 -19.17 39.68 29.26
C SER A 522 -18.36 38.57 28.56
N ALA A 523 -19.11 37.82 27.75
CA ALA A 523 -18.84 36.56 27.06
C ALA A 523 -17.38 36.12 26.82
N GLN A 524 -17.05 34.95 27.37
CA GLN A 524 -15.91 34.13 26.93
C GLN A 524 -16.31 33.31 25.70
N TRP A 525 -15.45 33.35 24.67
CA TRP A 525 -15.57 32.58 23.44
C TRP A 525 -14.56 31.43 23.47
N PHE A 526 -15.03 30.24 23.13
CA PHE A 526 -14.29 28.99 23.15
C PHE A 526 -14.15 28.48 21.71
N LEU A 527 -12.93 28.14 21.34
CA LEU A 527 -12.62 27.41 20.11
C LEU A 527 -12.65 25.92 20.45
N TYR A 528 -13.51 25.15 19.80
CA TYR A 528 -13.67 23.72 20.05
C TYR A 528 -12.89 22.90 19.04
N ASP A 529 -12.65 21.62 19.37
CA ASP A 529 -11.85 20.69 18.58
C ASP A 529 -12.40 20.44 17.16
N ASP A 530 -13.66 20.82 16.88
CA ASP A 530 -14.30 20.74 15.57
C ASP A 530 -14.10 21.99 14.69
N GLY A 531 -13.33 22.98 15.17
CA GLY A 531 -13.08 24.25 14.48
C GLY A 531 -14.18 25.31 14.66
N SER A 532 -15.24 25.00 15.40
CA SER A 532 -16.27 25.99 15.72
C SER A 532 -15.78 26.99 16.76
N ILE A 533 -16.11 28.26 16.54
CA ILE A 533 -15.99 29.31 17.57
C ILE A 533 -17.38 29.49 18.16
N SER A 534 -17.52 29.15 19.44
CA SER A 534 -18.78 29.33 20.15
C SER A 534 -18.59 30.18 21.39
N ASN A 535 -19.52 31.09 21.62
CA ASN A 535 -19.85 31.48 22.97
C ASN A 535 -21.02 30.62 23.43
N LYS A 536 -21.46 30.77 24.68
CA LYS A 536 -22.58 30.03 25.28
C LYS A 536 -23.93 30.11 24.53
N LYS A 537 -24.03 30.78 23.38
CA LYS A 537 -25.28 31.11 22.67
C LYS A 537 -25.26 30.83 21.15
N THR A 538 -24.11 30.86 20.49
CA THR A 538 -24.00 30.99 19.03
C THR A 538 -22.81 30.17 18.50
N SER A 539 -23.02 29.32 17.48
CA SER A 539 -21.95 28.60 16.76
C SER A 539 -21.88 29.02 15.29
N LEU A 540 -20.75 29.61 14.86
CA LEU A 540 -20.49 30.00 13.47
C LEU A 540 -19.71 28.91 12.72
N PHE A 541 -20.09 28.67 11.46
CA PHE A 541 -19.33 27.79 10.55
C PHE A 541 -18.64 28.63 9.47
N LEU A 542 -17.33 28.42 9.34
CA LEU A 542 -16.46 29.21 8.49
C LEU A 542 -15.78 28.31 7.45
N THR A 543 -15.80 28.72 6.18
CA THR A 543 -15.01 28.09 5.11
C THR A 543 -13.85 28.99 4.74
N VAL A 544 -12.63 28.42 4.76
CA VAL A 544 -11.43 29.08 4.27
C VAL A 544 -11.31 28.76 2.78
N GLN A 545 -11.33 29.80 1.97
CA GLN A 545 -11.19 29.73 0.52
C GLN A 545 -9.70 29.58 0.15
N ASP A 546 -9.44 29.11 -1.07
CA ASP A 546 -8.08 28.86 -1.58
C ASP A 546 -7.20 30.13 -1.61
N ASP A 547 -7.80 31.32 -1.59
CA ASP A 547 -7.12 32.62 -1.52
C ASP A 547 -6.85 33.11 -0.08
N GLY A 548 -7.19 32.30 0.92
CA GLY A 548 -7.04 32.60 2.34
C GLY A 548 -8.14 33.48 2.92
N SER A 549 -9.17 33.85 2.14
CA SER A 549 -10.36 34.51 2.66
C SER A 549 -11.27 33.53 3.40
N VAL A 550 -12.03 34.01 4.39
CA VAL A 550 -12.91 33.18 5.21
C VAL A 550 -14.35 33.63 5.07
N THR A 551 -15.23 32.77 4.56
CA THR A 551 -16.68 33.03 4.42
C THR A 551 -17.46 32.39 5.56
N CYS A 552 -18.52 33.06 6.03
CA CYS A 552 -19.46 32.49 7.00
C CYS A 552 -20.62 31.86 6.24
N ASP A 553 -20.68 30.53 6.24
CA ASP A 553 -21.63 29.82 5.37
C ASP A 553 -22.97 29.60 6.08
N ALA A 554 -22.97 29.52 7.42
CA ALA A 554 -24.18 29.37 8.23
C ALA A 554 -23.93 29.77 9.70
N TRP A 555 -25.01 30.13 10.39
CA TRP A 555 -25.02 30.29 11.84
C TRP A 555 -26.17 29.48 12.46
N SER A 556 -25.88 28.82 13.59
CA SER A 556 -26.89 28.14 14.41
C SER A 556 -26.93 28.76 15.81
N PRO A 557 -28.11 29.20 16.30
CA PRO A 557 -28.33 29.34 17.72
C PRO A 557 -28.24 27.95 18.33
N SER A 558 -27.31 27.76 19.26
CA SER A 558 -27.19 26.48 19.98
C SER A 558 -28.58 25.99 20.43
N GLY A 559 -28.91 24.71 20.25
CA GLY A 559 -30.16 24.10 20.73
C GLY A 559 -31.38 24.08 19.79
N ALA A 560 -31.28 24.51 18.54
CA ALA A 560 -32.15 23.96 17.47
C ALA A 560 -31.54 22.63 16.99
N GLY A 561 -32.35 21.58 16.84
CA GLY A 561 -31.89 20.36 16.16
C GLY A 561 -31.44 20.70 14.74
N ALA A 562 -30.51 19.92 14.16
CA ALA A 562 -29.94 20.14 12.83
C ALA A 562 -30.97 20.22 11.67
N SER A 563 -32.26 20.05 11.95
CA SER A 563 -33.37 20.11 11.00
C SER A 563 -33.88 21.51 10.64
N ASP A 564 -33.49 22.58 11.35
CA ASP A 564 -34.06 23.93 11.16
C ASP A 564 -32.98 25.02 10.94
N LEU A 565 -32.21 24.95 9.86
CA LEU A 565 -31.35 26.05 9.40
C LEU A 565 -32.05 26.84 8.28
N THR A 566 -32.04 28.17 8.40
CA THR A 566 -32.64 29.10 7.42
C THR A 566 -31.58 30.08 6.94
N SER A 567 -31.43 30.26 5.63
CA SER A 567 -30.52 31.26 5.06
C SER A 567 -31.05 32.69 5.27
N ALA A 568 -30.18 33.70 5.08
CA ALA A 568 -30.52 35.12 5.24
C ALA A 568 -31.65 35.61 4.30
N ASP A 569 -31.96 34.86 3.25
CA ASP A 569 -33.03 35.06 2.26
C ASP A 569 -34.25 34.15 2.47
N GLY A 570 -34.30 33.37 3.56
CA GLY A 570 -35.50 32.65 3.99
C GLY A 570 -35.69 31.24 3.39
N GLN A 571 -34.68 30.68 2.72
CA GLN A 571 -34.73 29.27 2.29
C GLN A 571 -34.35 28.34 3.46
N ARG A 572 -35.13 27.26 3.63
CA ARG A 572 -34.81 26.18 4.57
C ARG A 572 -33.81 25.22 3.94
N PHE A 573 -32.72 24.94 4.62
CA PHE A 573 -31.73 23.94 4.20
C PHE A 573 -31.73 22.76 5.17
N SER A 574 -31.84 21.54 4.63
CA SER A 574 -31.50 20.30 5.32
C SER A 574 -30.05 19.94 4.97
N ILE A 575 -29.14 19.97 5.94
CA ILE A 575 -27.75 19.57 5.71
C ILE A 575 -27.29 18.65 6.85
N GLU A 576 -27.49 17.36 6.67
CA GLU A 576 -26.37 16.42 6.66
C GLU A 576 -26.53 15.52 5.42
N PRO A 577 -25.52 15.31 4.57
CA PRO A 577 -25.60 14.26 3.57
C PRO A 577 -25.64 12.92 4.31
N ARG A 578 -26.72 12.16 4.10
CA ARG A 578 -26.79 10.76 4.57
C ARG A 578 -25.59 9.99 4.02
N THR A 579 -24.84 9.37 4.92
CA THR A 579 -23.45 8.97 4.64
C THR A 579 -23.35 7.49 4.28
N TRP A 580 -22.85 7.21 3.08
CA TRP A 580 -22.53 5.85 2.63
C TRP A 580 -21.04 5.53 2.81
N VAL A 581 -20.73 4.53 3.66
CA VAL A 581 -19.37 4.10 3.97
C VAL A 581 -19.00 2.88 3.12
N ARG A 582 -18.02 3.05 2.24
CA ARG A 582 -17.49 1.92 1.45
C ARG A 582 -16.49 1.10 2.26
N LEU A 583 -16.75 -0.19 2.35
CA LEU A 583 -15.85 -1.23 2.86
C LEU A 583 -15.42 -2.10 1.68
N GLY A 584 -14.39 -1.67 0.95
CA GLY A 584 -13.93 -2.32 -0.29
C GLY A 584 -12.42 -2.32 -0.44
N GLY A 585 -11.84 -3.52 -0.48
CA GLY A 585 -10.41 -3.74 -0.71
C GLY A 585 -10.04 -3.72 -2.19
N ILE A 586 -8.76 -3.97 -2.52
CA ILE A 586 -8.35 -4.28 -3.91
C ILE A 586 -8.82 -5.66 -4.35
N ASP A 587 -9.07 -6.56 -3.39
CA ASP A 587 -9.68 -7.86 -3.58
C ASP A 587 -10.69 -8.15 -2.47
N ALA A 588 -11.40 -9.27 -2.59
CA ALA A 588 -12.42 -9.66 -1.63
C ALA A 588 -11.87 -10.09 -0.26
N LEU A 589 -10.62 -10.53 -0.19
CA LEU A 589 -9.98 -10.89 1.09
C LEU A 589 -9.67 -9.63 1.90
N GLU A 590 -9.22 -8.56 1.23
CA GLU A 590 -9.06 -7.25 1.86
C GLU A 590 -10.42 -6.61 2.19
N THR A 591 -11.44 -6.74 1.31
CA THR A 591 -12.81 -6.37 1.67
C THR A 591 -13.25 -7.07 2.96
N ASN A 592 -13.02 -8.39 3.07
CA ASN A 592 -13.31 -9.15 4.29
C ASN A 592 -12.59 -8.57 5.52
N TYR A 593 -11.29 -8.27 5.43
CA TYR A 593 -10.55 -7.62 6.52
C TYR A 593 -11.18 -6.27 6.94
N LEU A 594 -11.59 -5.44 5.98
CA LEU A 594 -12.22 -4.14 6.25
C LEU A 594 -13.56 -4.32 6.97
N VAL A 595 -14.40 -5.24 6.49
CA VAL A 595 -15.69 -5.57 7.13
C VAL A 595 -15.51 -6.08 8.55
N VAL A 596 -14.54 -6.97 8.76
CA VAL A 596 -14.22 -7.51 10.08
C VAL A 596 -13.63 -6.43 11.00
N SER A 597 -12.87 -5.48 10.47
CA SER A 597 -12.27 -4.39 11.26
C SER A 597 -13.27 -3.31 11.65
N GLU A 598 -14.30 -3.09 10.82
CA GLU A 598 -15.42 -2.22 11.14
C GLU A 598 -16.24 -2.75 12.32
N GLY A 599 -16.56 -4.04 12.33
CA GLY A 599 -17.43 -4.63 13.35
C GLY A 599 -16.72 -5.06 14.64
N TRP A 600 -15.42 -5.40 14.58
CA TRP A 600 -14.72 -6.05 15.70
C TRP A 600 -13.30 -5.51 15.88
N GLN A 601 -13.02 -5.01 17.10
CA GLN A 601 -11.65 -4.71 17.55
C GLN A 601 -10.97 -5.95 18.12
N THR A 602 -11.71 -6.78 18.85
CA THR A 602 -11.32 -8.09 19.38
C THR A 602 -12.46 -9.09 19.18
N SER A 603 -12.16 -10.39 19.24
CA SER A 603 -13.21 -11.43 19.27
C SER A 603 -12.67 -12.73 19.85
N ASP A 604 -13.40 -13.34 20.79
CA ASP A 604 -12.99 -14.59 21.43
C ASP A 604 -13.10 -15.80 20.49
N VAL A 605 -14.06 -15.74 19.56
CA VAL A 605 -14.35 -16.77 18.55
C VAL A 605 -14.34 -16.12 17.17
N VAL A 606 -13.71 -16.77 16.18
CA VAL A 606 -13.78 -16.37 14.78
C VAL A 606 -14.29 -17.54 13.94
N LEU A 607 -15.22 -17.29 13.02
CA LEU A 607 -15.59 -18.28 12.01
C LEU A 607 -14.70 -18.06 10.79
N LEU A 608 -13.99 -19.10 10.33
CA LEU A 608 -13.10 -19.04 9.18
C LEU A 608 -13.71 -19.88 8.04
N SER A 609 -13.94 -19.28 6.89
CA SER A 609 -14.49 -19.97 5.71
C SER A 609 -13.62 -19.74 4.47
N SER A 610 -13.85 -20.54 3.44
CA SER A 610 -13.20 -20.34 2.14
C SER A 610 -13.75 -19.08 1.46
N ASN A 611 -12.89 -18.37 0.73
CA ASN A 611 -13.26 -17.30 -0.19
C ASN A 611 -13.47 -17.81 -1.63
N ASP A 612 -13.03 -19.04 -1.91
CA ASP A 612 -13.10 -19.68 -3.23
C ASP A 612 -14.50 -20.27 -3.50
N GLY A 613 -15.33 -20.36 -2.45
CA GLY A 613 -16.75 -20.72 -2.53
C GLY A 613 -17.57 -20.01 -1.45
N PHE A 614 -18.90 -19.99 -1.59
CA PHE A 614 -19.79 -19.24 -0.70
C PHE A 614 -20.51 -20.11 0.34
N TYR A 615 -20.74 -21.39 0.04
CA TYR A 615 -21.73 -22.22 0.71
C TYR A 615 -21.59 -22.24 2.25
N ASP A 616 -20.38 -22.59 2.71
CA ASP A 616 -20.12 -22.76 4.14
C ASP A 616 -20.22 -21.42 4.89
N ALA A 617 -19.78 -20.32 4.26
CA ALA A 617 -19.88 -18.97 4.80
C ALA A 617 -21.33 -18.51 4.97
N LEU A 618 -22.21 -18.81 4.01
CA LEU A 618 -23.63 -18.46 4.10
C LEU A 618 -24.31 -19.17 5.29
N SER A 619 -24.01 -20.44 5.49
CA SER A 619 -24.54 -21.22 6.61
C SER A 619 -23.95 -20.83 7.98
N ALA A 620 -22.85 -20.08 7.99
CA ALA A 620 -22.16 -19.63 9.19
C ALA A 620 -22.84 -18.41 9.85
N ALA A 621 -23.69 -17.66 9.15
CA ALA A 621 -24.22 -16.37 9.61
C ALA A 621 -24.92 -16.45 10.98
N ALA A 622 -25.79 -17.44 11.17
CA ALA A 622 -26.50 -17.64 12.44
C ALA A 622 -25.56 -18.05 13.58
N LEU A 623 -24.56 -18.88 13.29
CA LEU A 623 -23.57 -19.33 14.25
C LEU A 623 -22.63 -18.17 14.65
N ALA A 624 -22.24 -17.34 13.69
CA ALA A 624 -21.53 -16.10 13.93
C ALA A 624 -22.33 -15.17 14.86
N GLY A 625 -23.63 -15.01 14.62
CA GLY A 625 -24.53 -14.27 15.51
C GLY A 625 -24.61 -14.87 16.93
N ALA A 626 -24.66 -16.19 17.05
CA ALA A 626 -24.71 -16.89 18.34
C ALA A 626 -23.44 -16.65 19.18
N TYR A 627 -22.27 -16.56 18.55
CA TYR A 627 -20.99 -16.24 19.20
C TYR A 627 -20.65 -14.74 19.21
N ARG A 628 -21.45 -13.88 18.57
CA ARG A 628 -21.10 -12.47 18.27
C ARG A 628 -19.73 -12.34 17.58
N ALA A 629 -19.44 -13.30 16.71
CA ALA A 629 -18.14 -13.50 16.07
C ALA A 629 -18.15 -12.97 14.62
N PRO A 630 -17.00 -12.50 14.09
CA PRO A 630 -16.86 -12.21 12.67
C PRO A 630 -16.73 -13.50 11.85
N ILE A 631 -17.06 -13.39 10.56
CA ILE A 631 -16.67 -14.35 9.53
C ILE A 631 -15.43 -13.80 8.82
N VAL A 632 -14.30 -14.49 8.94
CA VAL A 632 -13.07 -14.23 8.21
C VAL A 632 -12.98 -15.20 7.03
N THR A 633 -12.54 -14.73 5.87
CA THR A 633 -12.38 -15.57 4.68
C THR A 633 -10.91 -15.73 4.28
N THR A 634 -10.57 -16.89 3.69
CA THR A 634 -9.22 -17.19 3.20
C THR A 634 -9.27 -18.10 1.97
N SER A 635 -8.17 -18.23 1.24
CA SER A 635 -8.04 -19.18 0.13
C SER A 635 -8.01 -20.63 0.63
N HIS A 636 -8.36 -21.58 -0.25
CA HIS A 636 -8.44 -23.01 0.05
C HIS A 636 -7.17 -23.58 0.70
N ASP A 637 -6.00 -23.32 0.12
CA ASP A 637 -4.73 -23.97 0.46
C ASP A 637 -3.80 -23.11 1.33
N GLY A 638 -4.14 -21.84 1.56
CA GLY A 638 -3.29 -20.89 2.27
C GLY A 638 -4.07 -19.93 3.18
N LEU A 639 -3.53 -19.69 4.38
CA LEU A 639 -3.98 -18.60 5.25
C LEU A 639 -3.50 -17.27 4.67
N SER A 640 -4.41 -16.54 4.03
CA SER A 640 -4.14 -15.25 3.37
C SER A 640 -3.62 -14.22 4.37
N ASP A 641 -2.92 -13.20 3.89
CA ASP A 641 -2.40 -12.14 4.78
C ASP A 641 -3.51 -11.31 5.41
N ALA A 642 -4.61 -11.09 4.68
CA ALA A 642 -5.80 -10.45 5.23
C ALA A 642 -6.40 -11.27 6.38
N ALA A 643 -6.56 -12.58 6.20
CA ALA A 643 -7.06 -13.47 7.25
C ALA A 643 -6.09 -13.54 8.44
N ARG A 644 -4.79 -13.66 8.18
CA ARG A 644 -3.74 -13.63 9.21
C ARG A 644 -3.75 -12.32 9.98
N ALA A 645 -3.90 -11.18 9.31
CA ALA A 645 -3.98 -9.87 9.93
C ALA A 645 -5.22 -9.75 10.82
N SER A 646 -6.40 -10.17 10.33
CA SER A 646 -7.62 -10.26 11.12
C SER A 646 -7.42 -11.12 12.38
N LEU A 647 -6.91 -12.35 12.24
CA LEU A 647 -6.71 -13.26 13.37
C LEU A 647 -5.67 -12.73 14.37
N SER A 648 -4.57 -12.15 13.89
CA SER A 648 -3.52 -11.60 14.77
C SER A 648 -4.01 -10.37 15.54
N ARG A 649 -4.87 -9.55 14.93
CA ARG A 649 -5.49 -8.37 15.56
C ARG A 649 -6.56 -8.79 16.56
N LEU A 650 -7.46 -9.69 16.17
CA LEU A 650 -8.58 -10.14 16.99
C LEU A 650 -8.13 -11.00 18.18
N LYS A 651 -7.00 -11.71 18.04
CA LYS A 651 -6.42 -12.66 19.02
C LYS A 651 -7.45 -13.66 19.57
N PRO A 652 -8.17 -14.42 18.71
CA PRO A 652 -9.22 -15.31 19.18
C PRO A 652 -8.67 -16.48 19.97
N SER A 653 -9.41 -16.88 21.00
CA SER A 653 -9.16 -18.13 21.74
C SER A 653 -9.54 -19.37 20.92
N LYS A 654 -10.51 -19.22 20.01
CA LYS A 654 -11.07 -20.30 19.19
C LYS A 654 -11.37 -19.84 17.77
N VAL A 655 -11.01 -20.67 16.80
CA VAL A 655 -11.39 -20.51 15.39
C VAL A 655 -12.24 -21.70 14.96
N LEU A 656 -13.45 -21.42 14.48
CA LEU A 656 -14.38 -22.39 13.91
C LEU A 656 -14.21 -22.39 12.40
N ILE A 657 -13.61 -23.44 11.85
CA ILE A 657 -13.44 -23.59 10.40
C ILE A 657 -14.74 -24.14 9.82
N MET A 658 -15.37 -23.37 8.94
CA MET A 658 -16.62 -23.73 8.28
C MET A 658 -16.32 -24.47 6.98
N GLY A 659 -16.88 -25.67 6.82
CA GLY A 659 -16.70 -26.51 5.64
C GLY A 659 -15.63 -27.59 5.79
N GLY A 660 -15.71 -28.61 4.93
CA GLY A 660 -14.79 -29.75 4.93
C GLY A 660 -13.40 -29.41 4.38
N GLU A 661 -12.51 -30.41 4.32
CA GLU A 661 -11.13 -30.23 3.83
C GLU A 661 -11.06 -29.76 2.37
N ALA A 662 -12.07 -30.09 1.55
CA ALA A 662 -12.20 -29.60 0.19
C ALA A 662 -12.46 -28.08 0.12
N ALA A 663 -13.05 -27.48 1.15
CA ALA A 663 -13.24 -26.04 1.23
C ALA A 663 -12.00 -25.33 1.82
N ILE A 664 -11.49 -25.85 2.94
CA ILE A 664 -10.31 -25.33 3.64
C ILE A 664 -9.34 -26.48 3.91
N HIS A 665 -8.19 -26.45 3.25
CA HIS A 665 -7.17 -27.48 3.35
C HIS A 665 -6.58 -27.55 4.79
N PRO A 666 -6.18 -28.74 5.29
CA PRO A 666 -5.54 -28.90 6.61
C PRO A 666 -4.31 -28.01 6.87
N ALA A 667 -3.64 -27.53 5.80
CA ALA A 667 -2.52 -26.59 5.94
C ALA A 667 -2.94 -25.24 6.56
N VAL A 668 -4.15 -24.76 6.25
CA VAL A 668 -4.72 -23.54 6.81
C VAL A 668 -4.97 -23.73 8.31
N GLU A 669 -5.54 -24.87 8.71
CA GLU A 669 -5.78 -25.18 10.13
C GLU A 669 -4.47 -25.11 10.94
N ARG A 670 -3.40 -25.74 10.43
CA ARG A 670 -2.07 -25.71 11.05
C ARG A 670 -1.50 -24.28 11.09
N ALA A 671 -1.76 -23.47 10.07
CA ALA A 671 -1.34 -22.07 10.05
C ALA A 671 -2.08 -21.24 11.11
N VAL A 672 -3.37 -21.47 11.31
CA VAL A 672 -4.18 -20.81 12.35
C VAL A 672 -3.77 -21.26 13.75
N ALA A 673 -3.56 -22.56 13.97
CA ALA A 673 -3.14 -23.09 15.27
C ALA A 673 -1.79 -22.50 15.73
N ARG A 674 -0.87 -22.24 14.79
CA ARG A 674 0.42 -21.56 15.07
C ARG A 674 0.27 -20.11 15.55
N LEU A 675 -0.89 -19.47 15.36
CA LEU A 675 -1.20 -18.15 15.92
C LEU A 675 -1.69 -18.23 17.38
N GLY A 676 -1.79 -19.43 17.97
CA GLY A 676 -2.15 -19.64 19.37
C GLY A 676 -3.64 -19.86 19.64
N ALA A 677 -4.48 -19.97 18.60
CA ALA A 677 -5.91 -20.25 18.73
C ALA A 677 -6.21 -21.76 18.70
N SER A 678 -7.22 -22.19 19.48
CA SER A 678 -7.79 -23.54 19.30
C SER A 678 -8.58 -23.61 18.00
N VAL A 679 -8.52 -24.73 17.28
CA VAL A 679 -9.18 -24.87 15.97
C VAL A 679 -10.19 -26.02 16.04
N GLU A 680 -11.42 -25.75 15.65
CA GLU A 680 -12.47 -26.77 15.49
C GLU A 680 -13.10 -26.64 14.11
N ARG A 681 -13.35 -27.76 13.43
CA ARG A 681 -14.02 -27.77 12.14
C ARG A 681 -15.52 -28.08 12.30
N VAL A 682 -16.34 -27.27 11.63
CA VAL A 682 -17.80 -27.39 11.52
C VAL A 682 -18.11 -27.72 10.07
N ALA A 683 -18.32 -29.00 9.77
CA ALA A 683 -18.47 -29.48 8.41
C ALA A 683 -19.38 -30.71 8.33
N GLY A 684 -20.15 -30.78 7.24
CA GLY A 684 -20.77 -32.01 6.78
C GLY A 684 -20.10 -32.52 5.50
N GLU A 685 -20.68 -33.55 4.88
CA GLU A 685 -20.17 -34.10 3.63
C GLU A 685 -20.33 -33.14 2.43
N ASP A 686 -21.29 -32.22 2.51
CA ASP A 686 -21.55 -31.17 1.54
C ASP A 686 -22.06 -29.89 2.23
N ALA A 687 -22.33 -28.85 1.44
CA ALA A 687 -22.86 -27.57 1.89
C ALA A 687 -24.16 -27.70 2.70
N ALA A 688 -25.07 -28.59 2.29
CA ALA A 688 -26.33 -28.80 2.99
C ALA A 688 -26.08 -29.41 4.37
N MET A 689 -25.18 -30.37 4.49
CA MET A 689 -24.83 -30.95 5.79
C MET A 689 -23.96 -30.03 6.65
N THR A 690 -23.09 -29.20 6.07
CA THR A 690 -22.42 -28.13 6.84
C THR A 690 -23.47 -27.18 7.43
N SER A 691 -24.51 -26.83 6.68
CA SER A 691 -25.60 -25.99 7.19
C SER A 691 -26.37 -26.64 8.33
N LEU A 692 -26.57 -27.96 8.27
CA LEU A 692 -27.15 -28.74 9.37
C LEU A 692 -26.25 -28.74 10.62
N GLU A 693 -24.94 -28.95 10.46
CA GLU A 693 -23.98 -28.93 11.58
C GLU A 693 -23.82 -27.55 12.23
N SER A 694 -23.96 -26.48 11.44
CA SER A 694 -24.08 -25.10 11.94
C SER A 694 -25.38 -24.92 12.72
N ALA A 695 -26.52 -25.34 12.15
CA ALA A 695 -27.84 -25.21 12.76
C ALA A 695 -27.94 -25.96 14.10
N LYS A 696 -27.40 -27.18 14.19
CA LYS A 696 -27.35 -27.95 15.45
C LYS A 696 -26.66 -27.18 16.58
N ARG A 697 -25.54 -26.50 16.28
CA ARG A 697 -24.80 -25.67 17.25
C ARG A 697 -25.57 -24.42 17.66
N VAL A 698 -26.26 -23.78 16.71
CA VAL A 698 -27.12 -22.62 17.03
C VAL A 698 -28.29 -23.04 17.92
N VAL A 699 -28.97 -24.14 17.60
CA VAL A 699 -30.09 -24.66 18.39
C VAL A 699 -29.64 -25.11 19.78
N SER A 700 -28.49 -25.79 19.89
CA SER A 700 -27.95 -26.24 21.18
C SER A 700 -27.49 -25.10 22.09
N SER A 701 -27.23 -23.90 21.54
CA SER A 701 -26.97 -22.69 22.34
C SER A 701 -28.18 -22.22 23.17
N GLY A 702 -29.38 -22.71 22.86
CA GLY A 702 -30.63 -22.37 23.56
C GLY A 702 -31.14 -20.95 23.32
N SER A 703 -30.43 -20.13 22.55
CA SER A 703 -30.70 -18.68 22.40
C SER A 703 -31.18 -18.28 20.99
N TRP A 704 -31.66 -19.21 20.19
CA TRP A 704 -32.15 -18.97 18.83
C TRP A 704 -33.60 -18.49 18.81
N SER A 705 -34.00 -17.82 17.72
CA SER A 705 -35.33 -17.21 17.53
C SER A 705 -36.53 -18.16 17.51
N LYS A 706 -36.29 -19.47 17.42
CA LYS A 706 -37.28 -20.49 17.04
C LYS A 706 -37.78 -20.39 15.61
N ASP A 707 -37.18 -19.54 14.78
CA ASP A 707 -37.42 -19.51 13.34
C ASP A 707 -36.38 -20.34 12.59
N LEU A 708 -36.69 -20.72 11.35
CA LEU A 708 -35.75 -21.28 10.38
C LEU A 708 -35.79 -20.52 9.06
N ILE A 709 -34.64 -20.39 8.42
CA ILE A 709 -34.52 -19.93 7.04
C ILE A 709 -34.11 -21.13 6.17
N ILE A 710 -34.86 -21.38 5.10
CA ILE A 710 -34.52 -22.36 4.07
C ILE A 710 -34.14 -21.62 2.79
N ALA A 711 -32.98 -21.93 2.22
CA ALA A 711 -32.52 -21.35 0.96
C ALA A 711 -31.92 -22.43 0.05
N THR A 712 -31.72 -22.12 -1.23
CA THR A 712 -31.09 -23.07 -2.15
C THR A 712 -29.60 -23.25 -1.86
N GLY A 713 -29.10 -24.50 -1.98
CA GLY A 713 -27.67 -24.77 -2.04
C GLY A 713 -27.06 -24.56 -3.44
N GLY A 714 -27.87 -24.19 -4.45
CA GLY A 714 -27.42 -24.01 -5.83
C GLY A 714 -26.85 -22.63 -6.17
N SER A 715 -27.24 -21.59 -5.43
CA SER A 715 -26.82 -20.19 -5.61
C SER A 715 -26.66 -19.49 -4.26
N PHE A 716 -26.28 -18.21 -4.25
CA PHE A 716 -25.93 -17.48 -3.02
C PHE A 716 -26.91 -16.37 -2.62
N TYR A 717 -27.62 -15.77 -3.57
CA TYR A 717 -28.36 -14.51 -3.40
C TYR A 717 -29.30 -14.52 -2.19
N ASP A 718 -30.14 -15.55 -2.10
CA ASP A 718 -31.22 -15.63 -1.12
C ASP A 718 -30.69 -15.81 0.32
N ALA A 719 -29.71 -16.70 0.49
CA ALA A 719 -29.06 -16.92 1.78
C ALA A 719 -28.17 -15.73 2.18
N LEU A 720 -27.50 -15.08 1.22
CA LEU A 720 -26.67 -13.91 1.47
C LEU A 720 -27.50 -12.72 1.96
N ALA A 721 -28.59 -12.38 1.25
CA ALA A 721 -29.50 -11.31 1.65
C ALA A 721 -30.17 -11.57 3.02
N SER A 722 -30.37 -12.85 3.37
CA SER A 722 -30.95 -13.25 4.66
C SER A 722 -29.95 -13.30 5.81
N SER A 723 -28.64 -13.25 5.52
CA SER A 723 -27.57 -13.40 6.51
C SER A 723 -27.61 -12.37 7.66
N PRO A 724 -28.00 -11.09 7.47
CA PRO A 724 -28.12 -10.14 8.58
C PRO A 724 -29.20 -10.54 9.59
N VAL A 725 -30.38 -10.97 9.10
CA VAL A 725 -31.47 -11.46 9.97
C VAL A 725 -31.00 -12.70 10.70
N ALA A 726 -30.41 -13.66 9.98
CA ALA A 726 -29.92 -14.91 10.54
C ALA A 726 -28.92 -14.66 11.69
N SER A 727 -27.99 -13.74 11.51
CA SER A 727 -27.04 -13.33 12.55
C SER A 727 -27.74 -12.60 13.72
N ALA A 728 -28.52 -11.55 13.44
CA ALA A 728 -29.15 -10.70 14.47
C ALA A 728 -30.12 -11.47 15.38
N THR A 729 -30.82 -12.45 14.83
CA THR A 729 -31.86 -13.22 15.51
C THR A 729 -31.42 -14.64 15.86
N LYS A 730 -30.19 -15.01 15.46
CA LYS A 730 -29.63 -16.37 15.61
C LYS A 730 -30.56 -17.40 14.96
N THR A 731 -31.16 -17.06 13.82
CA THR A 731 -32.06 -17.93 13.03
C THR A 731 -31.22 -18.81 12.12
N PRO A 732 -31.20 -20.15 12.29
CA PRO A 732 -30.42 -21.04 11.44
C PRO A 732 -30.82 -20.93 9.96
N ILE A 733 -29.82 -20.96 9.07
CA ILE A 733 -29.99 -21.11 7.63
C ILE A 733 -29.68 -22.56 7.27
N LEU A 734 -30.66 -23.28 6.71
CA LEU A 734 -30.52 -24.63 6.18
C LEU A 734 -30.60 -24.59 4.66
N LEU A 735 -29.67 -25.25 3.98
CA LEU A 735 -29.59 -25.27 2.53
C LEU A 735 -30.32 -26.50 1.95
N ALA A 736 -31.16 -26.27 0.95
CA ALA A 736 -31.74 -27.32 0.11
C ALA A 736 -30.69 -27.89 -0.87
N ASN A 737 -31.00 -29.05 -1.46
CA ASN A 737 -30.07 -29.77 -2.33
C ASN A 737 -29.58 -28.94 -3.55
N ARG A 738 -28.37 -29.28 -4.01
CA ARG A 738 -27.65 -28.60 -5.12
C ARG A 738 -27.71 -29.34 -6.46
N ASN A 739 -27.89 -30.68 -6.43
CA ASN A 739 -27.69 -31.56 -7.59
C ASN A 739 -29.02 -32.03 -8.22
N GLY A 740 -29.84 -31.09 -8.71
CA GLY A 740 -31.10 -31.41 -9.40
C GLY A 740 -32.29 -31.78 -8.50
N GLY A 741 -32.08 -31.81 -7.19
CA GLY A 741 -33.16 -31.85 -6.19
C GLY A 741 -33.34 -30.46 -5.58
N LEU A 742 -34.56 -29.92 -5.61
CA LEU A 742 -34.91 -28.66 -4.93
C LEU A 742 -35.47 -28.92 -3.51
N ASP A 743 -35.34 -30.15 -3.03
CA ASP A 743 -35.88 -30.66 -1.77
C ASP A 743 -34.85 -30.62 -0.63
N LEU A 744 -35.36 -30.80 0.59
CA LEU A 744 -34.55 -31.00 1.79
C LEU A 744 -34.11 -32.46 1.90
N ARG A 745 -32.92 -32.67 2.46
CA ARG A 745 -32.44 -34.00 2.82
C ARG A 745 -33.12 -34.56 4.05
N ALA A 746 -33.19 -35.88 4.15
CA ALA A 746 -33.83 -36.60 5.25
C ALA A 746 -33.27 -36.18 6.63
N GLU A 747 -31.96 -36.01 6.75
CA GLU A 747 -31.30 -35.62 8.00
C GLU A 747 -31.66 -34.19 8.44
N ILE A 748 -31.88 -33.29 7.46
CA ILE A 748 -32.38 -31.94 7.73
C ILE A 748 -33.84 -32.02 8.19
N ILE A 749 -34.67 -32.82 7.53
CA ILE A 749 -36.08 -33.04 7.88
C ILE A 749 -36.20 -33.58 9.31
N GLU A 750 -35.41 -34.59 9.66
CA GLU A 750 -35.36 -35.17 11.01
C GLU A 750 -34.94 -34.13 12.05
N PHE A 751 -33.93 -33.32 11.75
CA PHE A 751 -33.51 -32.24 12.64
C PHE A 751 -34.62 -31.21 12.85
N ILE A 752 -35.35 -30.82 11.80
CA ILE A 752 -36.46 -29.85 11.90
C ILE A 752 -37.57 -30.42 12.79
N ALA A 753 -37.95 -31.69 12.58
CA ALA A 753 -38.97 -32.37 13.39
C ALA A 753 -38.58 -32.48 14.88
N GLN A 754 -37.27 -32.62 15.17
CA GLN A 754 -36.74 -32.64 16.54
C GLN A 754 -36.66 -31.23 17.15
N ALA A 755 -36.18 -30.25 16.39
CA ALA A 755 -35.95 -28.88 16.85
C ALA A 755 -37.26 -28.11 17.09
N LYS A 756 -38.33 -28.46 16.36
CA LYS A 756 -39.68 -27.89 16.44
C LYS A 756 -39.66 -26.36 16.39
N PRO A 757 -39.26 -25.76 15.25
CA PRO A 757 -39.33 -24.31 15.07
C PRO A 757 -40.79 -23.85 14.99
N ASP A 758 -41.04 -22.62 15.43
CA ASP A 758 -42.37 -22.02 15.39
C ASP A 758 -42.71 -21.57 13.96
N ARG A 759 -41.72 -21.03 13.23
CA ARG A 759 -41.88 -20.54 11.87
C ARG A 759 -40.73 -20.97 10.96
N ALA A 760 -41.01 -21.16 9.68
CA ALA A 760 -40.01 -21.35 8.65
C ALA A 760 -40.24 -20.39 7.47
N PHE A 761 -39.16 -19.76 7.02
CA PHE A 761 -39.15 -18.84 5.89
C PHE A 761 -38.34 -19.46 4.75
N ILE A 762 -39.00 -19.72 3.63
CA ILE A 762 -38.34 -20.20 2.41
C ILE A 762 -37.95 -18.99 1.58
N MET A 763 -36.65 -18.79 1.38
CA MET A 763 -36.09 -17.70 0.60
C MET A 763 -35.82 -18.18 -0.81
N GLY A 764 -36.39 -17.47 -1.79
CA GLY A 764 -36.29 -17.81 -3.21
C GLY A 764 -37.53 -18.51 -3.78
N GLY A 765 -37.68 -18.37 -5.09
CA GLY A 765 -38.82 -18.94 -5.84
C GLY A 765 -38.81 -20.47 -5.88
N THR A 766 -39.85 -21.06 -6.48
CA THR A 766 -39.99 -22.51 -6.60
C THR A 766 -38.90 -23.18 -7.45
N ALA A 767 -38.20 -22.40 -8.29
CA ALA A 767 -37.03 -22.85 -9.04
C ALA A 767 -35.75 -22.93 -8.18
N ALA A 768 -35.70 -22.24 -7.04
CA ALA A 768 -34.58 -22.27 -6.10
C ALA A 768 -34.80 -23.31 -4.99
N VAL A 769 -36.01 -23.34 -4.43
CA VAL A 769 -36.43 -24.31 -3.41
C VAL A 769 -37.80 -24.86 -3.79
N GLY A 770 -37.94 -26.18 -3.92
CA GLY A 770 -39.10 -26.82 -4.53
C GLY A 770 -40.39 -26.59 -3.74
N PRO A 771 -41.56 -26.61 -4.40
CA PRO A 771 -42.86 -26.40 -3.76
C PRO A 771 -43.27 -27.53 -2.78
N SER A 772 -42.58 -28.67 -2.84
CA SER A 772 -42.71 -29.79 -1.89
C SER A 772 -42.20 -29.42 -0.50
N VAL A 773 -41.23 -28.50 -0.40
CA VAL A 773 -40.60 -28.14 0.87
C VAL A 773 -41.59 -27.50 1.83
N GLU A 774 -42.56 -26.71 1.35
CA GLU A 774 -43.64 -26.20 2.20
C GLU A 774 -44.39 -27.31 2.93
N ARG A 775 -44.74 -28.38 2.20
CA ARG A 775 -45.48 -29.52 2.75
C ARG A 775 -44.62 -30.28 3.76
N VAL A 776 -43.36 -30.53 3.42
CA VAL A 776 -42.40 -31.23 4.30
C VAL A 776 -42.22 -30.49 5.63
N LEU A 777 -42.11 -29.15 5.59
CA LEU A 777 -42.00 -28.34 6.80
C LEU A 777 -43.28 -28.42 7.65
N ALA A 778 -44.46 -28.35 7.03
CA ALA A 778 -45.72 -28.52 7.75
C ALA A 778 -45.84 -29.91 8.40
N GLU A 779 -45.43 -30.97 7.71
CA GLU A 779 -45.40 -32.35 8.21
C GLU A 779 -44.41 -32.54 9.37
N CYS A 780 -43.33 -31.76 9.42
CA CYS A 780 -42.40 -31.70 10.56
C CYS A 780 -42.98 -30.98 11.79
N GLY A 781 -44.19 -30.42 11.68
CA GLY A 781 -44.86 -29.71 12.78
C GLY A 781 -44.47 -28.24 12.92
N VAL A 782 -43.94 -27.60 11.87
CA VAL A 782 -43.65 -26.16 11.88
C VAL A 782 -44.98 -25.38 11.87
N GLY A 783 -45.16 -24.47 12.83
CA GLY A 783 -46.42 -23.78 13.06
C GLY A 783 -46.86 -22.84 11.91
N SER A 784 -45.90 -22.21 11.23
CA SER A 784 -46.15 -21.35 10.07
C SER A 784 -45.02 -21.45 9.05
N VAL A 785 -45.37 -21.66 7.78
CA VAL A 785 -44.40 -21.71 6.67
C VAL A 785 -44.72 -20.60 5.67
N ARG A 786 -43.73 -19.78 5.31
CA ARG A 786 -43.91 -18.70 4.33
C ARG A 786 -42.76 -18.62 3.33
N ARG A 787 -43.09 -18.47 2.05
CA ARG A 787 -42.11 -18.21 1.00
C ARG A 787 -41.96 -16.71 0.72
N ILE A 788 -40.72 -16.24 0.62
CA ILE A 788 -40.33 -14.88 0.27
C ILE A 788 -39.47 -14.96 -0.99
N ALA A 789 -40.02 -14.52 -2.12
CA ALA A 789 -39.40 -14.71 -3.43
C ALA A 789 -39.88 -13.62 -4.40
N GLY A 790 -38.99 -13.10 -5.25
CA GLY A 790 -39.31 -12.30 -6.42
C GLY A 790 -39.11 -13.08 -7.72
N GLU A 791 -39.32 -12.45 -8.87
CA GLU A 791 -39.08 -13.10 -10.18
C GLU A 791 -37.58 -13.32 -10.45
N VAL A 792 -36.74 -12.42 -9.92
CA VAL A 792 -35.27 -12.47 -10.05
C VAL A 792 -34.58 -12.26 -8.70
N ALA A 793 -33.26 -12.49 -8.65
CA ALA A 793 -32.47 -12.40 -7.43
C ALA A 793 -32.54 -11.03 -6.73
N VAL A 794 -32.41 -9.93 -7.48
CA VAL A 794 -32.50 -8.56 -6.94
C VAL A 794 -33.88 -8.29 -6.33
N GLU A 795 -34.95 -8.79 -6.95
CA GLU A 795 -36.31 -8.64 -6.40
C GLU A 795 -36.53 -9.50 -5.15
N THR A 796 -35.96 -10.70 -5.11
CA THR A 796 -35.97 -11.52 -3.88
C THR A 796 -35.21 -10.81 -2.76
N SER A 797 -34.06 -10.20 -3.05
CA SER A 797 -33.30 -9.39 -2.09
C SER A 797 -34.13 -8.21 -1.55
N LEU A 798 -34.86 -7.49 -2.41
CA LEU A 798 -35.79 -6.43 -2.01
C LEU A 798 -36.85 -6.97 -1.02
N ARG A 799 -37.51 -8.08 -1.36
CA ARG A 799 -38.55 -8.67 -0.51
C ARG A 799 -37.99 -9.18 0.82
N ILE A 800 -36.74 -9.66 0.86
CA ILE A 800 -36.04 -10.05 2.09
C ILE A 800 -35.74 -8.82 2.96
N ALA A 801 -35.27 -7.72 2.37
CA ALA A 801 -35.00 -6.48 3.12
C ALA A 801 -36.27 -5.90 3.74
N GLU A 802 -37.39 -5.93 3.02
CA GLU A 802 -38.71 -5.53 3.54
C GLU A 802 -39.16 -6.44 4.69
N TRP A 803 -39.07 -7.76 4.51
CA TRP A 803 -39.37 -8.72 5.58
C TRP A 803 -38.51 -8.50 6.82
N ALA A 804 -37.23 -8.19 6.64
CA ALA A 804 -36.30 -7.94 7.71
C ALA A 804 -36.73 -6.74 8.58
N VAL A 805 -37.11 -5.63 7.94
CA VAL A 805 -37.54 -4.42 8.65
C VAL A 805 -38.93 -4.58 9.26
N VAL A 806 -39.89 -5.10 8.50
CA VAL A 806 -41.30 -5.17 8.92
C VAL A 806 -41.55 -6.23 9.99
N GLU A 807 -40.86 -7.37 9.92
CA GLU A 807 -41.22 -8.55 10.72
C GLU A 807 -40.10 -9.10 11.60
N CYS A 808 -38.83 -8.76 11.32
CA CYS A 808 -37.69 -9.28 12.08
C CYS A 808 -37.11 -8.26 13.06
N GLY A 809 -37.71 -7.06 13.14
CA GLY A 809 -37.27 -5.97 14.00
C GLY A 809 -35.89 -5.44 13.62
N MET A 810 -35.57 -5.41 12.33
CA MET A 810 -34.42 -4.68 11.78
C MET A 810 -34.80 -3.23 11.48
N GLY A 811 -33.82 -2.32 11.46
CA GLY A 811 -33.99 -0.94 11.01
C GLY A 811 -33.28 -0.70 9.68
N ALA A 812 -33.71 0.30 8.92
CA ALA A 812 -33.05 0.67 7.67
C ALA A 812 -31.71 1.41 7.90
N ASN A 813 -31.56 2.13 9.02
CA ASN A 813 -30.32 2.81 9.34
C ASN A 813 -29.16 1.82 9.53
N GLY A 814 -28.03 2.08 8.87
CA GLY A 814 -26.87 1.20 8.87
C GLY A 814 -26.98 -0.03 7.97
N MET A 815 -27.93 -0.02 7.03
CA MET A 815 -28.09 -1.08 6.04
C MET A 815 -26.86 -1.26 5.15
N GLY A 816 -26.79 -2.40 4.47
CA GLY A 816 -25.75 -2.72 3.51
C GLY A 816 -26.24 -2.77 2.07
N ALA A 817 -25.38 -2.39 1.14
CA ALA A 817 -25.53 -2.68 -0.29
C ALA A 817 -24.31 -3.44 -0.83
N ALA A 818 -24.55 -4.45 -1.66
CA ALA A 818 -23.51 -5.23 -2.33
C ALA A 818 -23.90 -5.58 -3.77
N VAL A 819 -22.91 -5.96 -4.57
CA VAL A 819 -23.14 -6.35 -5.97
C VAL A 819 -23.89 -7.69 -6.03
N ALA A 820 -24.86 -7.80 -6.95
CA ALA A 820 -25.62 -9.04 -7.12
C ALA A 820 -24.79 -10.13 -7.80
N GLN A 821 -23.89 -9.77 -8.72
CA GLN A 821 -23.12 -10.70 -9.57
C GLN A 821 -22.11 -11.57 -8.83
N GLY A 822 -21.72 -11.20 -7.61
CA GLY A 822 -20.69 -11.89 -6.86
C GLY A 822 -20.99 -11.90 -5.36
N TRP A 823 -20.48 -12.93 -4.68
CA TRP A 823 -20.67 -13.10 -3.24
C TRP A 823 -19.51 -12.57 -2.42
N HIS A 824 -18.31 -12.52 -3.00
CA HIS A 824 -17.05 -12.45 -2.26
C HIS A 824 -16.97 -11.26 -1.28
N ASP A 825 -17.41 -10.08 -1.72
CA ASP A 825 -17.33 -8.84 -0.92
C ASP A 825 -18.34 -8.79 0.25
N ALA A 826 -19.41 -9.58 0.20
CA ALA A 826 -20.51 -9.50 1.16
C ALA A 826 -20.64 -10.73 2.07
N LEU A 827 -19.85 -11.80 1.87
CA LEU A 827 -19.92 -13.02 2.71
C LEU A 827 -19.79 -12.73 4.21
N SER A 828 -18.99 -11.72 4.59
CA SER A 828 -18.81 -11.29 5.98
C SER A 828 -19.72 -10.13 6.40
N ALA A 829 -20.54 -9.59 5.50
CA ALA A 829 -21.45 -8.48 5.80
C ALA A 829 -22.56 -8.90 6.77
N GLY A 830 -23.05 -10.14 6.66
CA GLY A 830 -24.13 -10.67 7.50
C GLY A 830 -23.92 -10.45 9.00
N PRO A 831 -22.79 -10.91 9.59
CA PRO A 831 -22.48 -10.64 10.98
C PRO A 831 -22.41 -9.15 11.34
N LEU A 832 -21.82 -8.30 10.49
CA LEU A 832 -21.68 -6.86 10.76
C LEU A 832 -23.06 -6.19 10.77
N LEU A 833 -23.85 -6.43 9.74
CA LEU A 833 -25.20 -5.89 9.61
C LEU A 833 -26.14 -6.48 10.67
N GLY A 834 -25.89 -7.73 11.09
CA GLY A 834 -26.58 -8.36 12.21
C GLY A 834 -26.33 -7.65 13.54
N LEU A 835 -25.10 -7.19 13.81
CA LEU A 835 -24.77 -6.35 14.98
C LEU A 835 -25.50 -5.00 14.93
N ARG A 836 -25.64 -4.43 13.73
CA ARG A 836 -26.37 -3.17 13.50
C ARG A 836 -27.88 -3.35 13.48
N ARG A 837 -28.36 -4.59 13.38
CA ARG A 837 -29.76 -4.94 13.10
C ARG A 837 -30.28 -4.20 11.85
N ALA A 838 -29.50 -4.19 10.77
CA ALA A 838 -29.90 -3.63 9.49
C ALA A 838 -29.87 -4.66 8.33
N PRO A 839 -30.68 -4.49 7.26
CA PRO A 839 -30.73 -5.42 6.15
C PRO A 839 -29.57 -5.26 5.15
N LEU A 840 -29.42 -6.25 4.27
CA LEU A 840 -28.55 -6.21 3.10
C LEU A 840 -29.41 -6.18 1.84
N ILE A 841 -29.11 -5.28 0.91
CA ILE A 841 -29.67 -5.29 -0.44
C ILE A 841 -28.60 -5.65 -1.47
N LEU A 842 -29.04 -6.29 -2.56
CA LEU A 842 -28.20 -6.62 -3.71
C LEU A 842 -28.57 -5.72 -4.90
N VAL A 843 -27.54 -5.18 -5.57
CA VAL A 843 -27.68 -4.29 -6.74
C VAL A 843 -26.96 -4.93 -7.92
N ALA A 844 -27.64 -5.09 -9.06
CA ALA A 844 -26.95 -5.58 -10.26
C ALA A 844 -26.27 -4.41 -10.98
N THR A 845 -24.97 -4.54 -11.24
CA THR A 845 -24.19 -3.53 -12.00
C THR A 845 -24.05 -3.89 -13.49
N GLU A 846 -23.50 -3.01 -14.33
CA GLU A 846 -23.32 -3.26 -15.78
C GLU A 846 -22.10 -4.14 -16.10
N ARG A 847 -21.84 -5.15 -15.27
CA ARG A 847 -20.67 -6.02 -15.37
C ARG A 847 -21.07 -7.44 -15.73
N ASP A 848 -20.15 -8.17 -16.37
CA ASP A 848 -20.29 -9.60 -16.70
C ASP A 848 -21.56 -9.92 -17.52
N GLY A 849 -21.97 -8.98 -18.36
CA GLY A 849 -23.15 -9.12 -19.24
C GLY A 849 -24.49 -8.87 -18.56
N TRP A 850 -24.51 -8.45 -17.29
CA TRP A 850 -25.73 -8.06 -16.59
C TRP A 850 -26.16 -6.64 -16.95
N ALA A 851 -27.47 -6.43 -17.02
CA ALA A 851 -28.05 -5.09 -17.08
C ALA A 851 -28.03 -4.46 -15.67
N TYR A 852 -27.85 -3.14 -15.62
CA TYR A 852 -28.00 -2.39 -14.38
C TYR A 852 -29.40 -2.56 -13.79
N ASP A 853 -29.50 -2.90 -12.51
CA ASP A 853 -30.75 -3.08 -11.81
C ASP A 853 -30.67 -2.48 -10.39
N ALA A 854 -31.15 -1.24 -10.28
CA ALA A 854 -31.21 -0.47 -9.05
C ALA A 854 -32.55 -0.63 -8.30
N ARG A 855 -33.40 -1.61 -8.63
CA ARG A 855 -34.73 -1.73 -8.02
C ARG A 855 -34.73 -1.80 -6.50
N CYS A 856 -33.69 -2.39 -5.89
CA CYS A 856 -33.56 -2.33 -4.43
C CYS A 856 -33.34 -0.90 -3.92
N ILE A 857 -32.55 -0.09 -4.62
CA ILE A 857 -32.33 1.33 -4.29
C ILE A 857 -33.65 2.10 -4.46
N ASP A 858 -34.27 1.97 -5.64
CA ASP A 858 -35.47 2.73 -6.01
C ASP A 858 -36.68 2.39 -5.13
N ALA A 859 -36.79 1.14 -4.66
CA ALA A 859 -37.96 0.68 -3.91
C ALA A 859 -37.75 0.62 -2.39
N PHE A 860 -36.58 0.18 -1.93
CA PHE A 860 -36.30 0.02 -0.49
C PHE A 860 -35.61 1.27 0.07
N VAL A 861 -34.48 1.68 -0.52
CA VAL A 861 -33.69 2.81 0.00
C VAL A 861 -34.51 4.09 -0.07
N ALA A 862 -35.15 4.38 -1.21
CA ALA A 862 -35.99 5.57 -1.36
C ALA A 862 -37.20 5.58 -0.40
N ARG A 863 -37.81 4.41 -0.15
CA ARG A 863 -38.94 4.28 0.80
C ARG A 863 -38.52 4.55 2.24
N HIS A 864 -37.35 4.05 2.62
CA HIS A 864 -36.80 4.18 3.97
C HIS A 864 -35.84 5.35 4.10
N ALA A 865 -35.76 6.25 3.12
CA ALA A 865 -34.77 7.31 3.07
C ALA A 865 -34.78 8.10 4.39
N ALA A 866 -35.98 8.49 4.88
CA ALA A 866 -36.21 9.17 6.16
C ALA A 866 -35.50 8.52 7.37
N ASP A 867 -35.31 7.20 7.35
CA ASP A 867 -34.77 6.40 8.45
C ASP A 867 -33.29 6.00 8.22
N ILE A 868 -32.66 6.41 7.11
CA ILE A 868 -31.28 6.05 6.76
C ILE A 868 -30.38 7.27 6.94
N ASP A 869 -29.73 7.39 8.09
CA ASP A 869 -28.69 8.40 8.32
C ASP A 869 -27.34 7.96 7.75
N PHE A 870 -27.08 6.65 7.80
CA PHE A 870 -25.87 6.04 7.29
C PHE A 870 -26.12 4.65 6.68
N GLY A 871 -25.23 4.21 5.78
CA GLY A 871 -25.25 2.87 5.21
C GLY A 871 -23.86 2.39 4.82
N TYR A 872 -23.71 1.08 4.58
CA TYR A 872 -22.47 0.45 4.11
C TYR A 872 -22.57 0.04 2.65
N VAL A 873 -21.46 0.15 1.93
CA VAL A 873 -21.28 -0.41 0.60
C VAL A 873 -20.14 -1.42 0.63
N PHE A 874 -20.43 -2.67 0.32
CA PHE A 874 -19.44 -3.76 0.35
C PHE A 874 -18.81 -3.96 -1.02
N GLY A 875 -17.49 -3.97 -1.06
CA GLY A 875 -16.69 -4.15 -2.27
C GLY A 875 -16.14 -2.86 -2.87
N GLY A 876 -15.12 -3.02 -3.71
CA GLY A 876 -14.46 -1.92 -4.41
C GLY A 876 -15.33 -1.30 -5.53
N GLU A 877 -14.81 -0.27 -6.19
CA GLU A 877 -15.50 0.40 -7.31
C GLU A 877 -15.79 -0.52 -8.50
N ALA A 878 -15.03 -1.60 -8.65
CA ALA A 878 -15.27 -2.62 -9.66
C ALA A 878 -16.51 -3.50 -9.37
N ALA A 879 -16.89 -3.64 -8.10
CA ALA A 879 -18.08 -4.38 -7.68
C ALA A 879 -19.29 -3.45 -7.61
N MET A 880 -19.18 -2.40 -6.79
CA MET A 880 -20.19 -1.36 -6.62
C MET A 880 -19.72 -0.08 -7.30
N THR A 881 -20.19 0.13 -8.53
CA THR A 881 -19.74 1.19 -9.45
C THR A 881 -19.99 2.60 -8.92
N PRO A 882 -19.30 3.64 -9.43
CA PRO A 882 -19.62 5.03 -9.11
C PRO A 882 -21.09 5.38 -9.32
N ARG A 883 -21.72 4.89 -10.41
CA ARG A 883 -23.16 5.02 -10.66
C ARG A 883 -24.01 4.45 -9.53
N ALA A 884 -23.70 3.23 -9.04
CA ALA A 884 -24.44 2.64 -7.93
C ALA A 884 -24.29 3.44 -6.63
N MET A 885 -23.12 4.05 -6.39
CA MET A 885 -22.94 4.97 -5.27
C MET A 885 -23.78 6.24 -5.42
N GLU A 886 -23.78 6.84 -6.61
CA GLU A 886 -24.56 8.04 -6.90
C GLU A 886 -26.05 7.78 -6.70
N ASP A 887 -26.56 6.63 -7.15
CA ASP A 887 -27.96 6.24 -6.96
C ASP A 887 -28.30 6.02 -5.48
N LEU A 888 -27.43 5.37 -4.70
CA LEU A 888 -27.62 5.21 -3.25
C LEU A 888 -27.66 6.57 -2.54
N VAL A 889 -26.71 7.45 -2.86
CA VAL A 889 -26.66 8.81 -2.31
C VAL A 889 -27.92 9.59 -2.69
N SER A 890 -28.34 9.52 -3.96
CA SER A 890 -29.50 10.25 -4.49
C SER A 890 -30.82 9.74 -3.90
N ALA A 891 -30.97 8.43 -3.71
CA ALA A 891 -32.16 7.84 -3.10
C ALA A 891 -32.28 8.19 -1.61
N THR A 892 -31.16 8.53 -0.98
CA THR A 892 -31.14 9.06 0.39
C THR A 892 -31.15 10.58 0.45
N ALA A 893 -30.89 11.33 -0.62
CA ALA A 893 -30.98 12.80 -0.57
C ALA A 893 -32.44 13.23 -0.35
#